data_AF-A0A9P6M1Y7-F1
#
_entry.id   AF-A0A9P6M1Y7-F1
#
_cell.length_a   1.000
_cell.length_b   1.000
_cell.length_c   1.000
_cell.angle_alpha   90.00
_cell.angle_beta   90.00
_cell.angle_gamma   90.00
#
_symmetry.space_group_name_H-M   'P 1'
#
loop_
_entity.id
_entity.type
_entity.pdbx_description
1 polymer ?
#
loop_
_entity_poly.entity_id
_entity_poly.type
_entity_poly.pdbx_seq_one_letter_code
_entity_poly.pdbx_strand_id
1 'polypeptide(L)'
;MSKRKKDDDNDRVLIGTRIGEDHVNYVLMYNMLTGIRVSVSRCNAKPQRALVDEDFGAAHKLAFDITGNELTPSSKYDFKFKDYAPWVFRHLRQDFHIDASDYLVSLTSKYILSELGSPGKSGSFFYFSQDYRFIIKTIHHAEHKFMRKILKDYFNHVKQNPHTLLCRFFGLHRVKLPHGRKIHFVVMGNVFPPNRDIHETYDLKGSTLGRAISDEELNGNPRATQKDLNWVNKNKKLELGPEKRHRFVDQTKRDVQLLARLNIMDYSLLVGIHDIERGNRDNIRDNTLKVFQPDTSTPLPKETSRRDKRESKVTALRMAVKVSDPVALGPSTLPSDSFSERRNCIFYADDGGLLSTSEQNHSGQDLYYLGIIDILTPYNYVKKVEHLWKSLSQDKHAISSVHPKEYAQRFLSFMVHALKVNSDVLESLAPVQIFQDNATEERAENARLSSFIGAIAVGDLVKSTLGPKGMDKILQSASTGEVMVTNDGATILKSIALDNAAAKVLVNISKVQDDEVGDGTTSVCVLAAELLREAEKLVSQKIHPQTIIEGYRLASAAAYKALEESAIDHSSDTEVFRADLINIAKTTLSSKVLSQDKEYFSKLAVDAVLRLKGSTNLENIQIIKKVGGRLADSYLDEGFILDKKIGVNQPKRIENAKIMVANTPMDTDKIKIFGARIRVEGTGKLEELERAEREKMRAKVEKIKEHGITCFVNRQLIYNWPEQLFADAGIMSIEHADFDGVERLALVTGGEITSTFDHPELVRLGECDVIEEVIIGEDRLIKFSGVKAGEACTIVLRGATHQLLDESERSLHDALSVLSQTTQEPRTVLGGGCSEVLMSKAVDEVAAKTAGKQQAAIEAFSRALRQMPTILADNGGYDSADLVAKLRASHYDGNSTHGLDMEHGRVGDMRELGITESFKLKRQVLLSASEAAEMILRVDDIIRCAPR
;
A
#
# COMPACT_ATOMS: atom_id res chain seq x y z
N MET A 1 66.66 34.91 37.51
CA MET A 1 65.94 33.64 37.75
C MET A 1 64.44 33.88 37.72
N SER A 2 63.80 33.86 36.54
CA SER A 2 62.33 33.97 36.41
C SER A 2 61.91 33.53 35.01
N LYS A 3 61.88 32.21 34.79
CA LYS A 3 61.29 31.61 33.59
C LYS A 3 60.66 30.24 33.85
N ARG A 4 60.52 29.85 35.13
CA ARG A 4 60.02 28.53 35.55
C ARG A 4 58.66 28.56 36.24
N LYS A 5 57.96 29.70 36.22
CA LYS A 5 56.65 29.88 36.88
C LYS A 5 55.50 30.28 35.94
N LYS A 6 55.73 30.32 34.62
CA LYS A 6 54.67 30.58 33.62
C LYS A 6 54.26 29.35 32.80
N ASP A 7 55.01 28.25 32.89
CA ASP A 7 54.66 27.00 32.20
C ASP A 7 53.77 26.08 33.05
N ASP A 8 53.61 26.34 34.36
CA ASP A 8 52.80 25.53 35.29
C ASP A 8 51.29 25.89 35.32
N ASP A 9 50.86 26.99 34.67
CA ASP A 9 49.43 27.34 34.58
C ASP A 9 48.72 26.69 33.36
N ASN A 10 49.47 26.03 32.46
CA ASN A 10 48.90 25.35 31.28
C ASN A 10 48.51 23.88 31.52
N ASP A 11 48.75 23.33 32.72
CA ASP A 11 48.42 21.95 33.10
C ASP A 11 47.17 21.84 33.98
N ARG A 12 46.41 22.93 34.14
CA ARG A 12 45.11 22.92 34.82
C ARG A 12 43.96 22.75 33.83
N VAL A 13 43.09 21.79 34.15
CA VAL A 13 41.86 21.36 33.46
C VAL A 13 42.09 20.41 32.26
N LEU A 14 42.06 19.11 32.56
CA LEU A 14 41.98 18.00 31.61
C LEU A 14 40.72 17.19 31.92
N ILE A 15 39.69 17.28 31.07
CA ILE A 15 38.38 16.62 31.22
C ILE A 15 38.27 15.36 30.32
N GLY A 16 38.75 14.20 30.75
CA GLY A 16 38.70 12.94 29.98
C GLY A 16 40.06 12.38 29.53
N THR A 17 40.05 11.30 28.76
CA THR A 17 41.27 10.62 28.26
C THR A 17 42.07 11.54 27.36
N ARG A 18 43.22 11.99 27.87
CA ARG A 18 44.17 12.77 27.09
C ARG A 18 44.62 11.95 25.88
N ILE A 19 44.32 12.46 24.69
CA ILE A 19 44.88 11.94 23.45
C ILE A 19 46.30 12.52 23.31
N GLY A 20 47.27 11.91 24.00
CA GLY A 20 48.71 12.18 23.86
C GLY A 20 49.33 11.47 22.66
N GLU A 21 50.62 11.69 22.35
CA GLU A 21 51.29 11.07 21.20
C GLU A 21 51.29 9.53 21.24
N ASP A 22 51.15 8.99 22.44
CA ASP A 22 51.01 7.59 22.82
C ASP A 22 49.62 7.00 22.55
N HIS A 23 48.60 7.84 22.32
CA HIS A 23 47.24 7.39 22.08
C HIS A 23 47.00 6.93 20.63
N VAL A 24 46.32 5.80 20.46
CA VAL A 24 46.11 5.14 19.15
C VAL A 24 45.39 6.05 18.12
N ASN A 25 44.54 6.96 18.59
CA ASN A 25 43.82 7.93 17.75
C ASN A 25 44.49 9.31 17.61
N TYR A 26 45.70 9.49 18.17
CA TYR A 26 46.40 10.79 18.18
C TYR A 26 46.62 11.36 16.79
N VAL A 27 47.14 10.54 15.87
CA VAL A 27 47.42 10.97 14.48
C VAL A 27 46.16 11.46 13.77
N LEU A 28 45.04 10.78 13.98
CA LEU A 28 43.76 11.19 13.40
C LEU A 28 43.31 12.53 13.97
N MET A 29 43.34 12.67 15.29
CA MET A 29 42.92 13.89 15.97
C MET A 29 43.79 15.09 15.56
N TYR A 30 45.11 14.93 15.62
CA TYR A 30 46.06 15.95 15.18
C TYR A 30 45.76 16.45 13.76
N ASN A 31 45.49 15.53 12.83
CA ASN A 31 45.16 15.87 11.44
C ASN A 31 43.81 16.60 11.32
N MET A 32 42.80 16.21 12.11
CA MET A 32 41.50 16.89 12.14
C MET A 32 41.64 18.33 12.62
N LEU A 33 42.33 18.56 13.74
CA LEU A 33 42.50 19.89 14.33
C LEU A 33 43.40 20.80 13.51
N THR A 34 44.51 20.27 12.99
CA THR A 34 45.40 21.02 12.09
C THR A 34 44.63 21.48 10.85
N GLY A 35 43.79 20.61 10.29
CA GLY A 35 42.91 20.95 9.17
C GLY A 35 41.89 22.02 9.50
N ILE A 36 41.18 21.92 10.64
CA ILE A 36 40.23 22.94 11.11
C ILE A 36 40.95 24.29 11.29
N ARG A 37 42.07 24.31 12.02
CA ARG A 37 42.86 25.52 12.29
C ARG A 37 43.18 26.27 11.01
N VAL A 38 43.79 25.59 10.04
CA VAL A 38 44.23 26.24 8.80
C VAL A 38 43.04 26.64 7.92
N SER A 39 42.03 25.78 7.77
CA SER A 39 40.87 26.07 6.90
C SER A 39 40.03 27.25 7.43
N VAL A 40 39.75 27.26 8.73
CA VAL A 40 38.98 28.33 9.38
C VAL A 40 39.76 29.64 9.42
N SER A 41 41.06 29.63 9.80
CA SER A 41 41.86 30.86 9.80
C SER A 41 41.95 31.49 8.41
N ARG A 42 42.13 30.67 7.36
CA ARG A 42 42.14 31.14 5.96
C ARG A 42 40.79 31.71 5.53
N CYS A 43 39.69 31.09 5.95
CA CYS A 43 38.36 31.62 5.63
C CYS A 43 38.09 32.93 6.38
N ASN A 44 38.55 33.06 7.63
CA ASN A 44 38.31 34.23 8.47
C ASN A 44 39.16 35.44 8.07
N ALA A 45 40.38 35.21 7.57
CA ALA A 45 41.27 36.26 7.07
C ALA A 45 40.74 36.97 5.81
N LYS A 46 39.77 36.39 5.10
CA LYS A 46 39.14 37.02 3.93
C LYS A 46 38.16 38.12 4.39
N PRO A 47 38.05 39.26 3.66
CA PRO A 47 37.04 40.29 3.95
C PRO A 47 35.63 39.70 3.99
N GLN A 48 34.80 40.15 4.93
CA GLN A 48 33.42 39.68 5.04
C GLN A 48 32.64 40.03 3.76
N ARG A 49 31.86 39.08 3.25
CA ARG A 49 30.94 39.30 2.13
C ARG A 49 29.63 38.54 2.36
N ALA A 50 28.58 38.97 1.67
CA ALA A 50 27.31 38.24 1.63
C ALA A 50 27.50 36.85 1.01
N LEU A 51 26.67 35.90 1.45
CA LEU A 51 26.62 34.55 0.89
C LEU A 51 25.99 34.56 -0.50
N VAL A 52 26.60 33.81 -1.41
CA VAL A 52 26.03 33.47 -2.71
C VAL A 52 25.66 31.98 -2.74
N ASP A 53 24.79 31.57 -3.64
CA ASP A 53 24.31 30.18 -3.69
C ASP A 53 25.44 29.14 -3.89
N GLU A 54 26.52 29.53 -4.58
CA GLU A 54 27.72 28.69 -4.74
C GLU A 54 28.42 28.35 -3.41
N ASP A 55 28.29 29.19 -2.38
CA ASP A 55 28.93 28.98 -1.08
C ASP A 55 28.39 27.74 -0.36
N PHE A 56 27.12 27.39 -0.59
CA PHE A 56 26.51 26.18 -0.03
C PHE A 56 27.05 24.90 -0.68
N GLY A 57 27.52 25.00 -1.93
CA GLY A 57 28.14 23.90 -2.67
C GLY A 57 29.65 23.80 -2.49
N ALA A 58 30.31 24.87 -2.04
CA ALA A 58 31.77 25.00 -2.00
C ALA A 58 32.47 23.88 -1.19
N ALA A 59 33.64 23.46 -1.66
CA ALA A 59 34.46 22.49 -0.95
C ALA A 59 35.96 22.72 -1.20
N HIS A 60 36.67 23.25 -0.20
CA HIS A 60 38.09 23.53 -0.29
C HIS A 60 38.92 22.30 0.08
N LYS A 61 39.83 21.89 -0.81
CA LYS A 61 40.76 20.79 -0.57
C LYS A 61 42.09 21.38 -0.13
N LEU A 62 42.65 20.84 0.94
CA LEU A 62 43.99 21.17 1.44
C LEU A 62 44.80 19.88 1.51
N ALA A 63 46.06 19.93 1.09
CA ALA A 63 46.99 18.81 1.19
C ALA A 63 48.13 19.24 2.09
N PHE A 64 48.30 18.52 3.19
CA PHE A 64 49.33 18.76 4.19
C PHE A 64 50.43 17.72 4.00
N ASP A 65 51.65 18.21 3.90
CA ASP A 65 52.89 17.45 3.79
C ASP A 65 53.84 17.79 4.94
N ILE A 66 54.82 16.93 5.18
CA ILE A 66 55.85 17.18 6.20
C ILE A 66 56.69 18.42 5.87
N THR A 67 56.88 18.73 4.59
CA THR A 67 57.68 19.86 4.12
C THR A 67 56.94 21.20 4.12
N GLY A 68 55.61 21.20 4.13
CA GLY A 68 54.80 22.41 3.87
C GLY A 68 54.76 22.77 2.39
N ASN A 69 53.76 23.58 2.02
CA ASN A 69 53.63 24.21 0.70
C ASN A 69 53.01 25.62 0.81
N GLU A 70 52.86 26.33 -0.31
CA GLU A 70 52.32 27.70 -0.33
C GLU A 70 50.90 27.83 0.26
N LEU A 71 50.12 26.75 0.27
CA LEU A 71 48.73 26.73 0.71
C LEU A 71 48.53 26.17 2.13
N THR A 72 49.48 25.39 2.65
CA THR A 72 49.39 24.78 3.97
C THR A 72 50.75 24.75 4.66
N PRO A 73 50.81 25.10 5.97
CA PRO A 73 52.05 24.99 6.73
C PRO A 73 52.53 23.53 6.82
N SER A 74 53.83 23.35 7.11
CA SER A 74 54.41 22.03 7.41
C SER A 74 53.63 21.34 8.52
N SER A 75 53.39 20.04 8.36
CA SER A 75 52.59 19.22 9.28
C SER A 75 53.38 18.02 9.78
N LYS A 76 53.04 17.47 10.96
CA LYS A 76 53.76 16.30 11.50
C LYS A 76 53.52 15.01 10.68
N TYR A 77 52.42 14.94 9.94
CA TYR A 77 52.01 13.77 9.16
C TYR A 77 51.41 14.21 7.83
N ASP A 78 51.61 13.44 6.77
CA ASP A 78 50.95 13.72 5.51
C ASP A 78 49.44 13.42 5.60
N PHE A 79 48.57 14.34 5.19
CA PHE A 79 47.14 14.09 5.09
C PHE A 79 46.44 15.04 4.11
N LYS A 80 45.24 14.65 3.66
CA LYS A 80 44.37 15.50 2.84
C LYS A 80 43.15 15.91 3.63
N PHE A 81 42.91 17.21 3.74
CA PHE A 81 41.75 17.79 4.39
C PHE A 81 40.77 18.35 3.37
N LYS A 82 39.48 18.33 3.72
CA LYS A 82 38.45 19.00 2.94
C LYS A 82 37.51 19.75 3.86
N ASP A 83 37.33 21.03 3.59
CA ASP A 83 36.41 21.91 4.28
C ASP A 83 35.20 22.21 3.38
N TYR A 84 33.99 21.96 3.88
CA TYR A 84 32.75 22.08 3.10
C TYR A 84 31.98 23.33 3.53
N ALA A 85 31.50 24.11 2.56
CA ALA A 85 30.74 25.35 2.75
C ALA A 85 31.34 26.31 3.81
N PRO A 86 32.65 26.64 3.72
CA PRO A 86 33.35 27.41 4.76
C PRO A 86 32.73 28.77 5.06
N TRP A 87 32.23 29.46 4.02
CA TRP A 87 31.55 30.74 4.19
C TRP A 87 30.22 30.60 4.92
N VAL A 88 29.46 29.53 4.66
CA VAL A 88 28.19 29.27 5.35
C VAL A 88 28.43 29.00 6.83
N PHE A 89 29.42 28.16 7.17
CA PHE A 89 29.78 27.90 8.57
C PHE A 89 30.47 29.08 9.27
N ARG A 90 31.08 30.01 8.53
CA ARG A 90 31.50 31.31 9.08
C ARG A 90 30.29 32.14 9.51
N HIS A 91 29.26 32.23 8.67
CA HIS A 91 28.04 32.97 9.00
C HIS A 91 27.25 32.30 10.13
N LEU A 92 27.09 30.97 10.12
CA LEU A 92 26.43 30.26 11.22
C LEU A 92 27.11 30.51 12.58
N ARG A 93 28.45 30.54 12.62
CA ARG A 93 29.17 30.89 13.85
C ARG A 93 28.87 32.32 14.31
N GLN A 94 28.81 33.28 13.38
CA GLN A 94 28.44 34.67 13.68
C GLN A 94 26.98 34.79 14.16
N ASP A 95 26.05 34.11 13.50
CA ASP A 95 24.63 34.09 13.87
C ASP A 95 24.41 33.49 15.28
N PHE A 96 25.28 32.56 15.69
CA PHE A 96 25.31 32.00 17.05
C PHE A 96 26.25 32.75 18.01
N HIS A 97 26.78 33.90 17.62
CA HIS A 97 27.66 34.76 18.41
C HIS A 97 28.97 34.10 18.88
N ILE A 98 29.57 33.28 18.02
CA ILE A 98 30.84 32.59 18.28
C ILE A 98 31.97 33.25 17.48
N ASP A 99 32.96 33.80 18.18
CA ASP A 99 34.17 34.32 17.55
C ASP A 99 35.03 33.18 16.96
N ALA A 100 35.58 33.41 15.78
CA ALA A 100 36.38 32.41 15.08
C ALA A 100 37.69 32.08 15.82
N SER A 101 38.26 33.05 16.55
CA SER A 101 39.49 32.87 17.34
C SER A 101 39.19 32.02 18.56
N ASP A 102 38.10 32.33 19.29
CA ASP A 102 37.66 31.55 20.45
C ASP A 102 37.31 30.12 20.08
N TYR A 103 36.60 29.94 18.95
CA TYR A 103 36.29 28.65 18.37
C TYR A 103 37.56 27.82 18.08
N LEU A 104 38.59 28.46 17.52
CA LEU A 104 39.85 27.80 17.21
C LEU A 104 40.67 27.49 18.47
N VAL A 105 40.73 28.40 19.44
CA VAL A 105 41.43 28.17 20.71
C VAL A 105 40.81 26.99 21.45
N SER A 106 39.48 26.96 21.55
CA SER A 106 38.71 25.89 22.18
C SER A 106 38.96 24.51 21.56
N LEU A 107 39.04 24.43 20.23
CA LEU A 107 39.24 23.16 19.51
C LEU A 107 40.70 22.76 19.32
N THR A 108 41.64 23.70 19.22
CA THR A 108 43.02 23.41 18.75
C THR A 108 44.10 23.62 19.81
N SER A 109 43.71 23.77 21.08
CA SER A 109 44.63 23.70 22.20
C SER A 109 45.28 22.30 22.31
N LYS A 110 46.39 22.20 23.07
CA LYS A 110 47.32 21.05 23.04
C LYS A 110 46.70 19.66 23.27
N TYR A 111 45.50 19.58 23.86
CA TYR A 111 44.89 18.31 24.25
C TYR A 111 43.39 18.29 23.92
N ILE A 112 42.96 17.20 23.29
CA ILE A 112 41.54 16.82 23.18
C ILE A 112 41.31 15.55 23.95
N LEU A 113 40.11 15.45 24.53
CA LEU A 113 39.75 14.43 25.48
C LEU A 113 38.77 13.44 24.80
N SER A 114 39.11 12.14 24.78
CA SER A 114 38.17 11.03 24.49
C SER A 114 37.74 10.37 25.80
N GLU A 115 36.75 9.51 25.99
CA GLU A 115 35.78 8.80 25.19
C GLU A 115 34.58 8.62 26.13
N LEU A 116 33.36 9.00 25.73
CA LEU A 116 32.15 8.41 26.28
C LEU A 116 31.69 7.45 25.18
N GLY A 117 31.81 6.14 25.41
CA GLY A 117 31.30 5.14 24.49
C GLY A 117 29.83 5.45 24.23
N SER A 118 29.48 5.75 22.98
CA SER A 118 28.09 6.10 22.68
C SER A 118 27.22 4.89 23.00
N PRO A 119 26.13 5.03 23.77
CA PRO A 119 25.12 3.96 23.91
C PRO A 119 24.36 3.71 22.59
N GLY A 120 24.67 4.45 21.51
CA GLY A 120 24.03 4.35 20.21
C GLY A 120 24.61 3.25 19.30
N LYS A 121 23.73 2.65 18.49
CA LYS A 121 24.01 1.57 17.52
C LYS A 121 25.00 1.93 16.39
N SER A 122 25.43 3.20 16.26
CA SER A 122 26.12 3.73 15.06
C SER A 122 27.65 3.60 15.05
N GLY A 123 28.30 3.34 16.18
CA GLY A 123 29.76 3.23 16.26
C GLY A 123 30.52 4.54 15.94
N SER A 124 29.87 5.70 16.09
CA SER A 124 30.48 7.03 15.90
C SER A 124 31.28 7.49 17.13
N PHE A 125 32.48 8.04 16.91
CA PHE A 125 33.31 8.65 17.94
C PHE A 125 32.93 10.11 18.21
N PHE A 126 32.94 10.48 19.49
CA PHE A 126 32.73 11.83 20.00
C PHE A 126 34.00 12.34 20.68
N TYR A 127 34.39 13.57 20.38
CA TYR A 127 35.50 14.26 21.04
C TYR A 127 35.02 15.60 21.54
N PHE A 128 35.38 15.94 22.77
CA PHE A 128 35.02 17.23 23.37
C PHE A 128 36.18 18.21 23.25
N SER A 129 35.87 19.49 23.04
CA SER A 129 36.85 20.57 23.23
C SER A 129 37.33 20.62 24.68
N GLN A 130 38.49 21.23 24.92
CA GLN A 130 39.08 21.32 26.27
C GLN A 130 38.15 22.00 27.28
N ASP A 131 37.42 23.01 26.82
CA ASP A 131 36.43 23.77 27.59
C ASP A 131 35.02 23.16 27.55
N TYR A 132 34.86 21.97 26.95
CA TYR A 132 33.61 21.22 26.84
C TYR A 132 32.47 21.93 26.08
N ARG A 133 32.75 23.06 25.39
CA ARG A 133 31.75 23.84 24.63
C ARG A 133 31.38 23.22 23.29
N PHE A 134 32.33 22.54 22.64
CA PHE A 134 32.15 21.94 21.31
C PHE A 134 32.38 20.44 21.32
N ILE A 135 31.71 19.77 20.38
CA ILE A 135 31.80 18.34 20.14
C ILE A 135 32.20 18.13 18.69
N ILE A 136 33.25 17.34 18.47
CA ILE A 136 33.57 16.79 17.16
C ILE A 136 32.96 15.39 17.07
N LYS A 137 31.97 15.23 16.19
CA LYS A 137 31.28 13.97 15.95
C LYS A 137 31.67 13.41 14.59
N THR A 138 32.19 12.19 14.58
CA THR A 138 32.41 11.46 13.31
C THR A 138 31.06 11.02 12.73
N ILE A 139 30.88 11.19 11.42
CA ILE A 139 29.63 10.89 10.73
C ILE A 139 29.86 9.99 9.51
N HIS A 140 28.84 9.22 9.15
CA HIS A 140 28.86 8.38 7.97
C HIS A 140 28.86 9.23 6.68
N HIS A 141 29.35 8.67 5.58
CA HIS A 141 29.39 9.38 4.29
C HIS A 141 27.99 9.82 3.82
N ALA A 142 26.97 9.02 4.15
CA ALA A 142 25.56 9.32 3.85
C ALA A 142 25.05 10.56 4.61
N GLU A 143 25.33 10.65 5.92
CA GLU A 143 24.97 11.81 6.75
C GLU A 143 25.67 13.08 6.25
N HIS A 144 26.95 12.98 5.87
CA HIS A 144 27.67 14.10 5.25
C HIS A 144 27.01 14.56 3.95
N LYS A 145 26.60 13.63 3.07
CA LYS A 145 25.94 13.97 1.80
C LYS A 145 24.58 14.62 2.07
N PHE A 146 23.86 14.13 3.07
CA PHE A 146 22.56 14.63 3.47
C PHE A 146 22.66 16.04 4.07
N MET A 147 23.60 16.28 5.00
CA MET A 147 23.83 17.61 5.58
C MET A 147 24.10 18.66 4.49
N ARG A 148 24.94 18.33 3.49
CA ARG A 148 25.19 19.23 2.36
C ARG A 148 23.94 19.54 1.53
N LYS A 149 23.02 18.57 1.41
CA LYS A 149 21.75 18.74 0.69
C LYS A 149 20.82 19.72 1.43
N ILE A 150 20.75 19.63 2.75
CA ILE A 150 19.83 20.43 3.57
C ILE A 150 20.42 21.74 4.10
N LEU A 151 21.71 22.00 3.86
CA LEU A 151 22.45 23.11 4.49
C LEU A 151 21.80 24.48 4.25
N LYS A 152 21.23 24.70 3.06
CA LYS A 152 20.53 25.95 2.72
C LYS A 152 19.25 26.13 3.54
N ASP A 153 18.42 25.08 3.62
CA ASP A 153 17.21 25.09 4.44
C ASP A 153 17.51 25.26 5.93
N TYR A 154 18.54 24.57 6.44
CA TYR A 154 19.00 24.70 7.81
C TYR A 154 19.48 26.13 8.11
N PHE A 155 20.32 26.71 7.24
CA PHE A 155 20.81 28.08 7.39
C PHE A 155 19.68 29.10 7.43
N ASN A 156 18.74 29.00 6.49
CA ASN A 156 17.58 29.90 6.44
C ASN A 156 16.71 29.77 7.68
N HIS A 157 16.50 28.54 8.18
CA HIS A 157 15.74 28.30 9.40
C HIS A 157 16.40 28.94 10.62
N VAL A 158 17.71 28.75 10.81
CA VAL A 158 18.47 29.38 11.91
C VAL A 158 18.37 30.90 11.85
N LYS A 159 18.50 31.49 10.65
CA LYS A 159 18.41 32.94 10.46
C LYS A 159 17.01 33.50 10.79
N GLN A 160 15.96 32.76 10.45
CA GLN A 160 14.57 33.14 10.74
C GLN A 160 14.15 32.83 12.18
N ASN A 161 14.83 31.88 12.83
CA ASN A 161 14.50 31.37 14.16
C ASN A 161 15.74 31.40 15.06
N PRO A 162 16.16 32.58 15.57
CA PRO A 162 17.35 32.71 16.41
C PRO A 162 17.27 31.92 17.73
N HIS A 163 16.07 31.52 18.14
CA HIS A 163 15.81 30.73 19.35
C HIS A 163 15.66 29.22 19.09
N THR A 164 16.05 28.72 17.90
CA THR A 164 15.99 27.30 17.55
C THR A 164 16.60 26.39 18.61
N LEU A 165 15.91 25.28 18.89
CA LEU A 165 16.39 24.16 19.72
C LEU A 165 17.18 23.14 18.89
N LEU A 166 17.16 23.21 17.55
CA LEU A 166 17.98 22.34 16.70
C LEU A 166 19.47 22.42 17.04
N CYS A 167 20.14 21.27 16.98
CA CYS A 167 21.59 21.17 17.14
C CYS A 167 22.34 22.21 16.30
N ARG A 168 23.27 22.93 16.92
CA ARG A 168 24.06 24.01 16.31
C ARG A 168 25.33 23.46 15.67
N PHE A 169 25.43 23.56 14.35
CA PHE A 169 26.61 23.10 13.60
C PHE A 169 27.56 24.26 13.25
N PHE A 170 28.85 24.04 13.48
CA PHE A 170 29.90 25.05 13.29
C PHE A 170 30.94 24.69 12.22
N GLY A 171 30.91 23.45 11.73
CA GLY A 171 31.79 23.02 10.64
C GLY A 171 31.44 21.62 10.13
N LEU A 172 31.71 21.37 8.86
CA LEU A 172 31.60 20.06 8.20
C LEU A 172 32.88 19.78 7.43
N HIS A 173 33.56 18.70 7.76
CA HIS A 173 34.92 18.45 7.28
C HIS A 173 35.16 16.98 6.91
N ARG A 174 36.26 16.74 6.19
CA ARG A 174 36.75 15.40 5.88
C ARG A 174 38.27 15.33 5.94
N VAL A 175 38.80 14.35 6.66
CA VAL A 175 40.22 14.01 6.67
C VAL A 175 40.48 12.70 5.91
N LYS A 176 41.58 12.61 5.16
CA LYS A 176 42.05 11.41 4.47
C LYS A 176 43.54 11.20 4.75
N LEU A 177 43.87 10.08 5.40
CA LEU A 177 45.24 9.63 5.64
C LEU A 177 45.85 9.00 4.36
N PRO A 178 47.18 8.97 4.17
CA PRO A 178 47.85 8.51 2.94
C PRO A 178 47.48 7.07 2.53
N HIS A 179 47.22 6.20 3.52
CA HIS A 179 46.82 4.80 3.33
C HIS A 179 45.53 4.43 4.10
N GLY A 180 44.75 5.43 4.55
CA GLY A 180 43.59 5.25 5.43
C GLY A 180 42.24 5.59 4.79
N ARG A 181 41.16 5.23 5.50
CA ARG A 181 39.78 5.56 5.10
C ARG A 181 39.54 7.07 5.19
N LYS A 182 38.61 7.57 4.36
CA LYS A 182 38.11 8.95 4.45
C LYS A 182 37.18 9.06 5.66
N ILE A 183 37.49 9.95 6.58
CA ILE A 183 36.67 10.17 7.78
C ILE A 183 35.97 11.52 7.60
N HIS A 184 34.64 11.51 7.71
CA HIS A 184 33.81 12.71 7.69
C HIS A 184 33.39 13.02 9.12
N PHE A 185 33.33 14.29 9.46
CA PHE A 185 32.98 14.71 10.80
C PHE A 185 32.38 16.12 10.80
N VAL A 186 31.59 16.40 11.82
CA VAL A 186 31.00 17.71 12.08
C VAL A 186 31.51 18.25 13.40
N VAL A 187 31.57 19.58 13.50
CA VAL A 187 31.73 20.26 14.78
C VAL A 187 30.38 20.84 15.18
N MET A 188 29.92 20.51 16.38
CA MET A 188 28.61 20.93 16.91
C MET A 188 28.73 21.44 18.34
N GLY A 189 27.75 22.23 18.78
CA GLY A 189 27.69 22.72 20.17
C GLY A 189 27.26 21.64 21.16
N ASN A 190 27.84 21.65 22.35
CA ASN A 190 27.42 20.79 23.45
C ASN A 190 26.14 21.35 24.12
N VAL A 191 25.09 20.54 24.32
CA VAL A 191 23.86 21.03 24.98
C VAL A 191 24.12 21.34 26.45
N PHE A 192 24.95 20.54 27.12
CA PHE A 192 25.21 20.68 28.55
C PHE A 192 26.43 21.55 28.85
N PRO A 193 26.33 22.42 29.86
CA PRO A 193 27.44 23.29 30.19
C PRO A 193 28.50 22.62 31.09
N PRO A 194 29.81 22.91 30.93
CA PRO A 194 30.86 22.52 31.88
C PRO A 194 30.69 23.04 33.32
N ASN A 195 30.06 24.20 33.53
CA ASN A 195 30.05 24.87 34.82
C ASN A 195 28.93 24.40 35.78
N ARG A 196 28.10 23.41 35.39
CA ARG A 196 26.96 22.93 36.19
C ARG A 196 26.89 21.41 36.30
N ASP A 197 26.54 20.94 37.49
CA ASP A 197 26.25 19.52 37.74
C ASP A 197 24.88 19.14 37.15
N ILE A 198 24.88 18.30 36.12
CA ILE A 198 23.64 17.77 35.54
C ILE A 198 23.20 16.57 36.37
N HIS A 199 22.17 16.76 37.19
CA HIS A 199 21.69 15.76 38.14
C HIS A 199 20.88 14.66 37.44
N GLU A 200 20.12 15.01 36.40
CA GLU A 200 19.36 14.06 35.59
C GLU A 200 19.51 14.37 34.10
N THR A 201 19.60 13.34 33.26
CA THR A 201 19.71 13.46 31.80
C THR A 201 18.73 12.53 31.10
N TYR A 202 17.99 13.05 30.11
CA TYR A 202 16.98 12.30 29.34
C TYR A 202 17.13 12.50 27.82
N ASP A 203 17.01 11.42 27.05
CA ASP A 203 16.89 11.40 25.57
C ASP A 203 15.45 11.02 25.20
N LEU A 204 14.64 12.02 24.84
CA LEU A 204 13.20 11.87 24.62
C LEU A 204 12.87 11.89 23.12
N LYS A 205 12.26 10.83 22.60
CA LYS A 205 11.85 10.70 21.17
C LYS A 205 10.35 10.62 20.96
N GLY A 206 9.58 10.53 22.04
CA GLY A 206 8.17 10.21 22.03
C GLY A 206 7.88 8.76 21.67
N SER A 207 8.78 7.80 21.95
CA SER A 207 8.58 6.38 21.61
C SER A 207 8.91 5.47 22.79
N THR A 208 8.11 4.45 23.05
CA THR A 208 8.16 3.63 24.28
C THR A 208 8.88 2.28 24.11
N LEU A 209 9.05 1.73 22.90
CA LEU A 209 9.66 0.41 22.72
C LEU A 209 11.18 0.41 22.91
N GLY A 210 11.70 -0.43 23.81
CA GLY A 210 13.15 -0.52 24.08
C GLY A 210 13.74 0.79 24.61
N ARG A 211 12.88 1.65 25.16
CA ARG A 211 13.15 3.04 25.56
C ARG A 211 13.05 3.22 27.08
N ALA A 212 13.57 2.24 27.81
CA ALA A 212 13.89 2.33 29.23
C ALA A 212 15.37 1.99 29.46
N ILE A 213 15.93 2.50 30.54
CA ILE A 213 17.10 1.94 31.23
C ILE A 213 16.58 1.24 32.48
N SER A 214 17.09 0.04 32.78
CA SER A 214 16.66 -0.74 33.95
C SER A 214 17.15 -0.09 35.25
N ASP A 215 16.44 -0.34 36.35
CA ASP A 215 16.86 0.16 37.66
C ASP A 215 18.20 -0.46 38.12
N GLU A 216 18.52 -1.69 37.67
CA GLU A 216 19.83 -2.30 37.88
C GLU A 216 20.97 -1.55 37.17
N GLU A 217 20.76 -1.13 35.91
CA GLU A 217 21.72 -0.31 35.17
C GLU A 217 21.84 1.10 35.77
N LEU A 218 20.73 1.67 36.27
CA LEU A 218 20.75 2.96 36.97
C LEU A 218 21.42 2.86 38.35
N ASN A 219 21.31 1.73 39.05
CA ASN A 219 22.04 1.53 40.31
C ASN A 219 23.55 1.39 40.05
N GLY A 220 23.95 0.74 38.95
CA GLY A 220 25.35 0.63 38.54
C GLY A 220 25.94 1.90 37.91
N ASN A 221 25.10 2.71 37.24
CA ASN A 221 25.45 4.01 36.69
C ASN A 221 24.28 5.01 36.86
N PRO A 222 24.18 5.68 38.02
CA PRO A 222 23.09 6.61 38.34
C PRO A 222 22.97 7.80 37.37
N ARG A 223 23.95 7.95 36.47
CA ARG A 223 24.11 9.07 35.54
C ARG A 223 23.84 8.67 34.10
N ALA A 224 23.39 7.44 33.86
CA ALA A 224 23.04 7.00 32.52
C ALA A 224 21.91 7.88 31.94
N THR A 225 22.03 8.22 30.66
CA THR A 225 21.00 9.02 29.96
C THR A 225 19.71 8.22 29.86
N GLN A 226 18.74 8.59 30.68
CA GLN A 226 17.43 7.97 30.77
C GLN A 226 16.61 8.24 29.50
N LYS A 227 15.54 7.47 29.29
CA LYS A 227 14.73 7.52 28.07
C LYS A 227 13.26 7.79 28.37
N ASP A 228 12.44 7.75 27.33
CA ASP A 228 11.01 8.04 27.32
C ASP A 228 10.23 7.32 28.44
N LEU A 229 10.44 6.02 28.66
CA LEU A 229 9.73 5.28 29.71
C LEU A 229 10.16 5.67 31.11
N ASN A 230 11.45 5.97 31.32
CA ASN A 230 11.93 6.43 32.63
C ASN A 230 11.31 7.79 32.99
N TRP A 231 11.15 8.68 32.01
CA TRP A 231 10.49 9.98 32.18
C TRP A 231 9.03 9.83 32.60
N VAL A 232 8.29 8.96 31.91
CA VAL A 232 6.87 8.68 32.20
C VAL A 232 6.70 7.97 33.55
N ASN A 233 7.49 6.94 33.83
CA ASN A 233 7.39 6.15 35.06
C ASN A 233 7.72 6.97 36.31
N LYS A 234 8.64 7.94 36.21
CA LYS A 234 8.95 8.88 37.29
C LYS A 234 7.95 10.04 37.41
N ASN A 235 6.91 10.06 36.56
CA ASN A 235 5.94 11.15 36.41
C ASN A 235 6.62 12.52 36.29
N LYS A 236 7.77 12.58 35.60
CA LYS A 236 8.53 13.83 35.43
C LYS A 236 7.81 14.75 34.45
N LYS A 237 7.84 16.05 34.75
CA LYS A 237 7.29 17.12 33.92
C LYS A 237 8.24 18.32 33.95
N LEU A 238 8.34 19.03 32.84
CA LEU A 238 8.99 20.34 32.77
C LEU A 238 8.05 21.38 33.37
N GLU A 239 8.50 22.06 34.41
CA GLU A 239 7.74 23.13 35.07
C GLU A 239 8.01 24.45 34.35
N LEU A 240 7.17 24.75 33.36
CA LEU A 240 7.22 25.99 32.61
C LEU A 240 5.90 26.74 32.80
N GLY A 241 5.97 27.95 33.36
CA GLY A 241 4.85 28.88 33.44
C GLY A 241 4.31 29.26 32.06
N PRO A 242 3.14 29.91 31.97
CA PRO A 242 2.40 30.08 30.72
C PRO A 242 3.23 30.68 29.57
N GLU A 243 4.06 31.68 29.86
CA GLU A 243 4.88 32.35 28.84
C GLU A 243 6.02 31.47 28.31
N LYS A 244 6.80 30.85 29.21
CA LYS A 244 7.90 29.96 28.83
C LYS A 244 7.36 28.72 28.10
N ARG A 245 6.21 28.20 28.54
CA ARG A 245 5.51 27.06 27.92
C ARG A 245 5.08 27.36 26.50
N HIS A 246 4.41 28.48 26.27
CA HIS A 246 3.96 28.88 24.95
C HIS A 246 5.14 29.04 23.98
N ARG A 247 6.20 29.75 24.41
CA ARG A 247 7.42 29.92 23.60
C ARG A 247 8.11 28.60 23.28
N PHE A 248 8.22 27.69 24.26
CA PHE A 248 8.79 26.36 24.08
C PHE A 248 8.02 25.54 23.05
N VAL A 249 6.69 25.47 23.18
CA VAL A 249 5.83 24.72 22.27
C VAL A 249 5.90 25.30 20.85
N ASP A 250 5.82 26.62 20.71
CA ASP A 250 5.84 27.28 19.41
C ASP A 250 7.18 27.14 18.69
N GLN A 251 8.29 27.28 19.41
CA GLN A 251 9.60 27.05 18.81
C GLN A 251 9.79 25.58 18.40
N THR A 252 9.42 24.63 19.28
CA THR A 252 9.53 23.20 19.00
C THR A 252 8.69 22.82 17.78
N LYS A 253 7.49 23.40 17.61
CA LYS A 253 6.66 23.24 16.41
C LYS A 253 7.38 23.72 15.15
N ARG A 254 7.97 24.92 15.14
CA ARG A 254 8.71 25.45 13.98
C ARG A 254 9.91 24.58 13.63
N ASP A 255 10.66 24.14 14.63
CA ASP A 255 11.83 23.28 14.43
C ASP A 255 11.43 21.90 13.87
N VAL A 256 10.38 21.29 14.40
CA VAL A 256 9.85 19.99 13.94
C VAL A 256 9.22 20.09 12.55
N GLN A 257 8.58 21.21 12.20
CA GLN A 257 8.07 21.46 10.85
C GLN A 257 9.19 21.44 9.80
N LEU A 258 10.36 22.01 10.10
CA LEU A 258 11.53 21.91 9.24
C LEU A 258 11.95 20.44 9.07
N LEU A 259 12.10 19.71 10.18
CA LEU A 259 12.56 18.32 10.16
C LEU A 259 11.61 17.40 9.36
N ALA A 260 10.29 17.57 9.54
CA ALA A 260 9.26 16.85 8.78
C ALA A 260 9.32 17.19 7.29
N ARG A 261 9.46 18.48 6.93
CA ARG A 261 9.59 18.94 5.52
C ARG A 261 10.83 18.35 4.84
N LEU A 262 11.93 18.22 5.59
CA LEU A 262 13.20 17.65 5.10
C LEU A 262 13.24 16.11 5.15
N ASN A 263 12.15 15.45 5.57
CA ASN A 263 12.06 13.99 5.75
C ASN A 263 13.12 13.42 6.71
N ILE A 264 13.36 14.12 7.81
CA ILE A 264 14.29 13.74 8.88
C ILE A 264 13.51 12.98 9.97
N MET A 265 14.12 11.93 10.51
CA MET A 265 13.55 11.09 11.57
C MET A 265 14.60 10.76 12.65
N ASP A 266 14.22 9.97 13.66
CA ASP A 266 15.10 9.49 14.74
C ASP A 266 15.74 10.58 15.62
N TYR A 267 15.28 11.84 15.56
CA TYR A 267 15.75 12.94 16.41
C TYR A 267 15.15 12.92 17.81
N SER A 268 15.90 13.30 18.84
CA SER A 268 15.46 13.38 20.24
C SER A 268 15.56 14.79 20.80
N LEU A 269 14.72 15.13 21.77
CA LEU A 269 14.98 16.22 22.70
C LEU A 269 15.88 15.69 23.81
N LEU A 270 17.09 16.23 23.88
CA LEU A 270 18.01 16.00 24.98
C LEU A 270 17.68 17.00 26.10
N VAL A 271 17.42 16.49 27.30
CA VAL A 271 17.05 17.27 28.50
C VAL A 271 18.06 17.00 29.61
N GLY A 272 18.72 18.05 30.09
CA GLY A 272 19.54 18.03 31.30
C GLY A 272 18.86 18.85 32.40
N ILE A 273 18.82 18.32 33.63
CA ILE A 273 18.19 19.00 34.78
C ILE A 273 19.27 19.30 35.82
N HIS A 274 19.39 20.57 36.19
CA HIS A 274 20.21 21.04 37.30
C HIS A 274 19.32 21.54 38.44
N ASP A 275 19.36 20.88 39.58
CA ASP A 275 18.72 21.30 40.82
C ASP A 275 19.52 22.45 41.45
N ILE A 276 18.87 23.59 41.63
CA ILE A 276 19.48 24.84 42.10
C ILE A 276 19.82 24.75 43.59
N GLU A 277 19.04 24.03 44.39
CA GLU A 277 19.27 23.88 45.83
C GLU A 277 20.49 22.99 46.09
N ARG A 278 20.60 21.89 45.34
CA ARG A 278 21.79 21.02 45.36
C ARG A 278 23.02 21.75 44.83
N GLY A 279 22.85 22.57 43.79
CA GLY A 279 23.93 23.31 43.16
C GLY A 279 25.04 22.37 42.65
N ASN A 280 26.30 22.79 42.72
CA ASN A 280 27.46 21.98 42.29
C ASN A 280 28.10 21.19 43.45
N ARG A 281 27.36 20.91 44.54
CA ARG A 281 27.92 20.31 45.76
C ARG A 281 28.23 18.82 45.61
N ASP A 282 27.56 18.17 44.66
CA ASP A 282 27.68 16.73 44.44
C ASP A 282 28.93 16.35 43.63
N ASN A 283 29.67 17.36 43.13
CA ASN A 283 30.84 17.21 42.26
C ASN A 283 30.57 16.18 41.15
N ILE A 284 29.36 16.20 40.59
CA ILE A 284 28.93 15.24 39.56
C ILE A 284 29.81 15.43 38.34
N ARG A 285 30.10 16.67 37.98
CA ARG A 285 31.08 17.00 36.95
C ARG A 285 32.40 16.22 37.12
N ASP A 286 32.98 16.18 38.32
CA ASP A 286 34.32 15.62 38.55
C ASP A 286 34.33 14.09 38.42
N ASN A 287 33.21 13.44 38.77
CA ASN A 287 33.04 11.98 38.73
C ASN A 287 32.53 11.43 37.37
N THR A 288 31.98 12.28 36.49
CA THR A 288 31.48 11.88 35.15
C THR A 288 32.64 11.76 34.14
N LEU A 289 33.84 12.18 34.56
CA LEU A 289 35.00 12.43 33.72
C LEU A 289 36.15 11.51 34.13
N LYS A 290 36.12 10.25 33.68
CA LYS A 290 37.21 9.28 33.92
C LYS A 290 38.21 9.31 32.75
N VAL A 291 39.51 9.28 33.09
CA VAL A 291 40.63 9.20 32.13
C VAL A 291 41.02 7.72 32.01
N PHE A 292 41.08 7.19 30.78
CA PHE A 292 41.55 5.83 30.51
C PHE A 292 42.96 5.87 29.89
N GLN A 293 43.98 5.37 30.58
CA GLN A 293 45.30 5.14 29.98
C GLN A 293 45.43 3.65 29.65
N PRO A 294 45.46 3.24 28.36
CA PRO A 294 45.71 1.86 28.01
C PRO A 294 47.18 1.51 28.29
N ASP A 295 47.42 0.41 29.00
CA ASP A 295 48.78 -0.08 29.29
C ASP A 295 49.40 -0.70 28.02
N THR A 296 50.39 -0.03 27.43
CA THR A 296 51.06 -0.48 26.19
C THR A 296 52.28 -1.37 26.43
N SER A 297 52.45 -1.93 27.63
CA SER A 297 53.61 -2.75 27.99
C SER A 297 53.58 -4.20 27.46
N THR A 298 52.48 -4.67 26.86
CA THR A 298 52.36 -6.06 26.35
C THR A 298 52.83 -6.21 24.90
N PRO A 299 53.76 -7.14 24.58
CA PRO A 299 54.21 -7.35 23.20
C PRO A 299 53.11 -8.00 22.35
N LEU A 300 52.83 -7.43 21.17
CA LEU A 300 51.89 -8.00 20.19
C LEU A 300 52.42 -9.34 19.62
N PRO A 301 51.56 -10.36 19.37
CA PRO A 301 51.98 -11.65 18.83
C PRO A 301 52.51 -11.55 17.39
N LYS A 302 53.52 -12.38 17.06
CA LYS A 302 54.17 -12.44 15.75
C LYS A 302 53.24 -12.94 14.63
N GLU A 303 53.49 -12.39 13.44
CA GLU A 303 52.77 -12.55 12.18
C GLU A 303 52.56 -14.00 11.71
N THR A 304 51.34 -14.34 11.26
CA THR A 304 51.14 -15.31 10.17
C THR A 304 49.92 -15.00 9.29
N SER A 305 50.15 -15.11 7.98
CA SER A 305 49.23 -15.23 6.84
C SER A 305 48.25 -14.08 6.47
N ARG A 306 48.15 -13.86 5.15
CA ARG A 306 47.48 -12.73 4.48
C ARG A 306 46.05 -13.11 4.06
N ARG A 307 45.04 -12.83 4.89
CA ARG A 307 43.68 -12.49 4.38
C ARG A 307 42.73 -11.79 5.37
N ASP A 308 42.92 -11.90 6.69
CA ASP A 308 41.99 -11.30 7.69
C ASP A 308 42.48 -10.00 8.34
N LYS A 309 43.05 -9.09 7.55
CA LYS A 309 43.85 -7.95 8.04
C LYS A 309 43.10 -6.67 8.46
N ARG A 310 41.78 -6.67 8.72
CA ARG A 310 41.05 -5.40 9.00
C ARG A 310 40.18 -5.32 10.25
N GLU A 311 39.82 -6.42 10.90
CA GLU A 311 38.95 -6.38 12.09
C GLU A 311 39.68 -6.63 13.42
N SER A 312 40.85 -7.30 13.43
CA SER A 312 41.43 -7.77 14.70
C SER A 312 42.04 -6.67 15.59
N LYS A 313 42.57 -5.57 15.04
CA LYS A 313 43.19 -4.51 15.86
C LYS A 313 42.19 -3.66 16.66
N VAL A 314 41.02 -3.37 16.09
CA VAL A 314 39.97 -2.58 16.76
C VAL A 314 39.29 -3.42 17.85
N THR A 315 39.10 -4.71 17.60
CA THR A 315 38.53 -5.66 18.56
C THR A 315 39.49 -5.94 19.71
N ALA A 316 40.79 -6.09 19.43
CA ALA A 316 41.82 -6.24 20.47
C ALA A 316 41.93 -4.97 21.36
N LEU A 317 41.80 -3.78 20.78
CA LEU A 317 41.81 -2.52 21.53
C LEU A 317 40.57 -2.38 22.43
N ARG A 318 39.38 -2.77 21.94
CA ARG A 318 38.15 -2.83 22.76
C ARG A 318 38.27 -3.78 23.95
N MET A 319 39.05 -4.86 23.81
CA MET A 319 39.32 -5.78 24.91
C MET A 319 40.36 -5.21 25.89
N ALA A 320 41.44 -4.60 25.41
CA ALA A 320 42.46 -4.01 26.28
C ALA A 320 41.93 -2.84 27.13
N VAL A 321 41.10 -1.97 26.54
CA VAL A 321 40.47 -0.83 27.24
C VAL A 321 39.42 -1.29 28.26
N LYS A 322 38.81 -2.46 28.07
CA LYS A 322 37.85 -3.03 29.03
C LYS A 322 38.50 -3.56 30.31
N VAL A 323 39.81 -3.78 30.32
CA VAL A 323 40.52 -4.48 31.40
C VAL A 323 41.37 -3.54 32.27
N SER A 324 41.58 -2.28 31.87
CA SER A 324 42.36 -1.31 32.65
C SER A 324 41.49 -0.53 33.65
N ASP A 325 41.88 -0.54 34.93
CA ASP A 325 41.20 0.17 36.02
C ASP A 325 41.33 1.70 35.91
N PRO A 326 40.24 2.47 36.10
CA PRO A 326 40.26 3.93 36.01
C PRO A 326 40.78 4.60 37.30
N VAL A 327 41.70 5.55 37.17
CA VAL A 327 42.20 6.39 38.29
C VAL A 327 41.37 7.68 38.38
N ALA A 328 40.93 8.05 39.60
CA ALA A 328 40.17 9.27 39.86
C ALA A 328 41.07 10.52 39.97
N LEU A 329 40.63 11.65 39.43
CA LEU A 329 41.31 12.94 39.53
C LEU A 329 40.72 13.80 40.67
N GLY A 330 41.58 14.60 41.31
CA GLY A 330 41.23 15.52 42.40
C GLY A 330 40.57 16.83 41.93
N PRO A 331 39.94 17.60 42.85
CA PRO A 331 38.98 18.65 42.52
C PRO A 331 39.66 19.98 42.17
N SER A 332 39.19 20.70 41.12
CA SER A 332 39.05 22.19 41.11
C SER A 332 38.77 22.87 39.75
N THR A 333 37.89 23.89 39.85
CA THR A 333 37.83 25.18 39.12
C THR A 333 37.83 25.18 37.58
N LEU A 334 36.63 25.01 37.02
CA LEU A 334 36.28 25.35 35.63
C LEU A 334 35.94 26.85 35.49
N PRO A 335 36.01 27.44 34.27
CA PRO A 335 35.68 28.85 34.05
C PRO A 335 34.25 29.18 34.51
N SER A 336 34.08 30.23 35.31
CA SER A 336 32.79 30.60 35.93
C SER A 336 31.71 30.98 34.90
N ASP A 337 32.10 31.52 33.74
CA ASP A 337 31.20 31.96 32.67
C ASP A 337 31.61 31.32 31.34
N SER A 338 30.93 30.23 30.93
CA SER A 338 31.32 29.45 29.73
C SER A 338 30.34 29.55 28.55
N PHE A 339 29.23 30.30 28.68
CA PHE A 339 28.19 30.42 27.64
C PHE A 339 27.59 31.82 27.52
N SER A 340 28.40 32.86 27.63
CA SER A 340 27.90 34.23 27.42
C SER A 340 27.24 34.41 26.05
N GLU A 341 27.69 33.68 25.02
CA GLU A 341 27.11 33.69 23.67
C GLU A 341 25.66 33.14 23.61
N ARG A 342 25.25 32.33 24.59
CA ARG A 342 23.91 31.69 24.58
C ARG A 342 22.83 32.56 25.20
N ARG A 343 23.18 33.62 25.93
CA ARG A 343 22.23 34.53 26.61
C ARG A 343 21.23 35.17 25.64
N ASN A 344 21.60 35.30 24.36
CA ASN A 344 20.73 35.84 23.31
C ASN A 344 19.63 34.87 22.85
N CYS A 345 19.72 33.60 23.25
CA CYS A 345 18.66 32.62 23.04
C CYS A 345 17.84 32.47 24.30
N ILE A 346 16.52 32.64 24.19
CA ILE A 346 15.62 32.61 25.34
C ILE A 346 15.69 31.30 26.15
N PHE A 347 15.92 30.16 25.49
CA PHE A 347 16.01 28.85 26.16
C PHE A 347 17.35 28.62 26.87
N TYR A 348 18.27 29.57 26.77
CA TYR A 348 19.58 29.55 27.42
C TYR A 348 19.89 30.87 28.13
N ALA A 349 18.86 31.71 28.37
CA ALA A 349 19.01 33.02 28.98
C ALA A 349 19.35 32.93 30.48
N ASP A 350 18.88 31.87 31.14
CA ASP A 350 19.06 31.65 32.57
C ASP A 350 20.33 30.81 32.79
N ASP A 351 21.49 31.48 32.91
CA ASP A 351 22.80 30.83 33.08
C ASP A 351 23.12 29.72 32.04
N GLY A 352 22.73 29.95 30.79
CA GLY A 352 22.94 28.98 29.72
C GLY A 352 21.87 27.89 29.64
N GLY A 353 20.81 27.95 30.46
CA GLY A 353 19.64 27.06 30.44
C GLY A 353 18.31 27.84 30.54
N LEU A 354 17.23 27.11 30.83
CA LEU A 354 15.86 27.62 31.00
C LEU A 354 15.39 27.35 32.42
N LEU A 355 15.27 28.40 33.24
CA LEU A 355 14.84 28.28 34.64
C LEU A 355 13.38 27.85 34.71
N SER A 356 13.08 26.87 35.56
CA SER A 356 11.72 26.42 35.80
C SER A 356 10.88 27.54 36.42
N THR A 357 9.59 27.54 36.11
CA THR A 357 8.66 28.58 36.56
C THR A 357 7.32 27.95 36.89
N SER A 358 6.71 28.41 37.98
CA SER A 358 5.35 27.99 38.36
C SER A 358 4.29 28.60 37.44
N GLU A 359 3.03 28.19 37.59
CA GLU A 359 1.90 28.77 36.84
C GLU A 359 1.71 30.28 37.08
N GLN A 360 2.20 30.78 38.21
CA GLN A 360 2.21 32.22 38.54
C GLN A 360 3.48 32.93 38.04
N ASN A 361 4.29 32.26 37.23
CA ASN A 361 5.60 32.71 36.73
C ASN A 361 6.65 32.99 37.84
N HIS A 362 6.48 32.44 39.04
CA HIS A 362 7.54 32.49 40.07
C HIS A 362 8.65 31.49 39.73
N SER A 363 9.91 31.89 39.96
CA SER A 363 11.09 31.04 39.76
C SER A 363 10.99 29.73 40.55
N GLY A 364 11.26 28.60 39.90
CA GLY A 364 11.29 27.28 40.51
C GLY A 364 12.71 26.82 40.88
N GLN A 365 12.83 25.54 41.24
CA GLN A 365 14.06 24.92 41.78
C GLN A 365 14.94 24.22 40.72
N ASP A 366 14.46 24.12 39.47
CA ASP A 366 15.13 23.38 38.40
C ASP A 366 15.62 24.32 37.29
N LEU A 367 16.78 24.00 36.73
CA LEU A 367 17.30 24.63 35.53
C LEU A 367 17.43 23.61 34.39
N TYR A 368 16.73 23.85 33.28
CA TYR A 368 16.63 22.91 32.15
C TYR A 368 17.59 23.26 31.01
N TYR A 369 18.36 22.29 30.53
CA TYR A 369 19.19 22.38 29.32
C TYR A 369 18.58 21.54 28.21
N LEU A 370 18.11 22.21 27.16
CA LEU A 370 17.26 21.59 26.12
C LEU A 370 17.93 21.69 24.75
N GLY A 371 17.82 20.64 23.93
CA GLY A 371 18.24 20.69 22.52
C GLY A 371 17.80 19.48 21.70
N ILE A 372 17.39 19.70 20.45
CA ILE A 372 17.00 18.65 19.50
C ILE A 372 18.26 18.13 18.80
N ILE A 373 18.59 16.86 19.02
CA ILE A 373 19.81 16.20 18.53
C ILE A 373 19.49 15.14 17.45
N ASP A 374 20.54 14.63 16.78
CA ASP A 374 20.48 13.57 15.76
C ASP A 374 19.65 13.89 14.49
N ILE A 375 19.69 15.14 14.03
CA ILE A 375 18.94 15.64 12.85
C ILE A 375 19.55 15.29 11.48
N LEU A 376 20.43 14.30 11.38
CA LEU A 376 21.11 13.91 10.13
C LEU A 376 20.68 12.53 9.60
N THR A 377 19.60 11.96 10.14
CA THR A 377 19.07 10.65 9.73
C THR A 377 17.93 10.82 8.72
N PRO A 378 18.17 10.68 7.41
CA PRO A 378 17.11 10.77 6.41
C PRO A 378 16.25 9.51 6.37
N TYR A 379 14.94 9.70 6.16
CA TYR A 379 14.03 8.59 5.86
C TYR A 379 14.23 8.11 4.41
N ASN A 380 15.08 7.10 4.23
CA ASN A 380 15.42 6.51 2.93
C ASN A 380 14.86 5.08 2.78
N TYR A 381 15.02 4.46 1.60
CA TYR A 381 14.52 3.10 1.33
C TYR A 381 15.00 2.05 2.34
N VAL A 382 16.23 2.16 2.85
CA VAL A 382 16.75 1.25 3.88
C VAL A 382 15.95 1.41 5.18
N LYS A 383 15.61 2.64 5.57
CA LYS A 383 14.73 2.91 6.72
C LYS A 383 13.27 2.50 6.48
N LYS A 384 12.78 2.54 5.23
CA LYS A 384 11.46 2.00 4.86
C LYS A 384 11.40 0.47 5.00
N VAL A 385 12.48 -0.22 4.62
CA VAL A 385 12.61 -1.68 4.81
C VAL A 385 12.82 -2.01 6.29
N GLU A 386 13.64 -1.26 7.02
CA GLU A 386 13.80 -1.43 8.48
C GLU A 386 12.47 -1.21 9.21
N HIS A 387 11.66 -0.24 8.77
CA HIS A 387 10.29 -0.04 9.24
C HIS A 387 9.41 -1.24 8.93
N LEU A 388 9.43 -1.76 7.69
CA LEU A 388 8.67 -2.94 7.28
C LEU A 388 9.02 -4.18 8.11
N TRP A 389 10.32 -4.46 8.30
CA TRP A 389 10.78 -5.61 9.07
C TRP A 389 10.48 -5.50 10.56
N LYS A 390 10.57 -4.31 11.15
CA LYS A 390 10.22 -4.11 12.57
C LYS A 390 8.71 -4.04 12.78
N SER A 391 7.94 -3.54 11.81
CA SER A 391 6.46 -3.52 11.88
C SER A 391 5.84 -4.90 11.71
N LEU A 392 6.59 -5.89 11.20
CA LEU A 392 6.14 -7.28 11.07
C LEU A 392 6.26 -8.08 12.38
N SER A 393 7.07 -7.63 13.34
CA SER A 393 7.26 -8.34 14.62
C SER A 393 6.92 -7.52 15.86
N GLN A 394 6.74 -6.21 15.74
CA GLN A 394 6.63 -5.28 16.88
C GLN A 394 5.69 -4.10 16.59
N ASP A 395 5.06 -3.58 17.66
CA ASP A 395 4.08 -2.48 17.65
C ASP A 395 4.62 -1.19 17.00
N LYS A 396 3.91 -0.71 15.96
CA LYS A 396 4.32 0.40 15.08
C LYS A 396 4.32 1.76 15.77
N HIS A 397 3.51 1.98 16.81
CA HIS A 397 3.49 3.27 17.53
C HIS A 397 4.64 3.42 18.52
N ALA A 398 5.19 2.29 18.99
CA ALA A 398 6.27 2.25 19.95
C ALA A 398 7.68 2.28 19.29
N ILE A 399 7.78 2.02 17.98
CA ILE A 399 9.05 1.98 17.23
C ILE A 399 9.45 3.37 16.71
N SER A 400 10.74 3.74 16.80
CA SER A 400 11.23 5.05 16.33
C SER A 400 11.16 5.22 14.80
N SER A 401 11.11 4.14 14.01
CA SER A 401 11.28 4.17 12.56
C SER A 401 9.99 4.40 11.73
N VAL A 402 9.14 5.37 12.07
CA VAL A 402 7.87 5.69 11.36
C VAL A 402 8.02 6.79 10.30
N HIS A 403 6.96 7.10 9.53
CA HIS A 403 6.98 8.17 8.53
C HIS A 403 7.31 9.54 9.16
N PRO A 404 8.13 10.43 8.55
CA PRO A 404 8.58 11.67 9.19
C PRO A 404 7.48 12.59 9.74
N LYS A 405 6.32 12.66 9.06
CA LYS A 405 5.16 13.43 9.55
C LYS A 405 4.54 12.82 10.81
N GLU A 406 4.45 11.50 10.87
CA GLU A 406 3.94 10.76 12.03
C GLU A 406 4.93 10.84 13.20
N TYR A 407 6.23 10.69 12.91
CA TYR A 407 7.30 10.91 13.87
C TYR A 407 7.23 12.30 14.48
N ALA A 408 7.05 13.32 13.65
CA ALA A 408 6.93 14.71 14.07
C ALA A 408 5.72 14.96 14.98
N GLN A 409 4.55 14.43 14.62
CA GLN A 409 3.34 14.57 15.43
C GLN A 409 3.50 13.86 16.79
N ARG A 410 3.99 12.62 16.79
CA ARG A 410 4.25 11.85 18.02
C ARG A 410 5.25 12.56 18.93
N PHE A 411 6.36 13.03 18.36
CA PHE A 411 7.36 13.78 19.09
C PHE A 411 6.75 15.04 19.73
N LEU A 412 6.02 15.86 18.95
CA LEU A 412 5.37 17.07 19.47
C LEU A 412 4.34 16.78 20.56
N SER A 413 3.49 15.76 20.36
CA SER A 413 2.52 15.34 21.37
C SER A 413 3.22 14.95 22.66
N PHE A 414 4.28 14.14 22.60
CA PHE A 414 5.05 13.76 23.78
C PHE A 414 5.70 14.97 24.47
N MET A 415 6.25 15.92 23.69
CA MET A 415 6.82 17.17 24.24
C MET A 415 5.77 18.02 24.96
N VAL A 416 4.53 18.10 24.45
CA VAL A 416 3.42 18.80 25.13
C VAL A 416 3.02 18.07 26.40
N HIS A 417 2.92 16.74 26.37
CA HIS A 417 2.61 15.94 27.57
C HIS A 417 3.72 16.01 28.61
N ALA A 418 4.97 16.26 28.21
CA ALA A 418 6.09 16.43 29.11
C ALA A 418 6.02 17.75 29.92
N LEU A 419 5.07 18.66 29.66
CA LEU A 419 4.88 19.91 30.40
C LEU A 419 3.94 19.71 31.59
N LYS A 420 4.20 20.39 32.72
CA LYS A 420 3.28 20.42 33.87
C LYS A 420 2.14 21.39 33.56
N VAL A 421 0.89 20.93 33.60
CA VAL A 421 -0.32 21.73 33.31
C VAL A 421 -1.42 21.36 34.30
N ASN A 422 -2.21 22.33 34.77
CA ASN A 422 -3.41 22.06 35.58
C ASN A 422 -4.46 21.28 34.79
N SER A 423 -5.15 20.36 35.48
CA SER A 423 -6.14 19.40 34.99
C SER A 423 -7.26 20.00 34.14
N ASP A 424 -7.60 21.28 34.38
CA ASP A 424 -8.78 21.91 33.76
C ASP A 424 -8.58 22.29 32.29
N VAL A 425 -7.34 22.21 31.78
CA VAL A 425 -7.04 22.41 30.35
C VAL A 425 -6.93 21.07 29.60
N LEU A 426 -6.59 19.98 30.29
CA LEU A 426 -6.40 18.63 29.73
C LEU A 426 -7.72 17.92 29.39
N GLU A 427 -8.82 18.24 30.07
CA GLU A 427 -10.17 17.74 29.74
C GLU A 427 -10.69 18.21 28.37
N SER A 428 -10.02 19.18 27.74
CA SER A 428 -10.40 19.62 26.39
C SER A 428 -9.64 18.92 25.25
N LEU A 429 -8.55 18.16 25.49
CA LEU A 429 -7.62 17.82 24.40
C LEU A 429 -6.81 16.48 24.47
N ALA A 430 -7.09 15.51 25.36
CA ALA A 430 -6.40 14.20 25.31
C ALA A 430 -7.36 13.03 24.97
N PRO A 431 -7.17 12.31 23.84
CA PRO A 431 -8.03 11.18 23.48
C PRO A 431 -7.65 9.91 24.26
N VAL A 432 -8.65 9.28 24.87
CA VAL A 432 -8.58 7.89 25.35
C VAL A 432 -8.26 6.98 24.16
N GLN A 433 -7.19 6.17 24.24
CA GLN A 433 -6.84 5.23 23.17
C GLN A 433 -7.73 3.98 23.29
N ILE A 434 -8.73 3.88 22.40
CA ILE A 434 -9.79 2.86 22.44
C ILE A 434 -9.40 1.59 21.66
N PHE A 435 -8.57 1.71 20.61
CA PHE A 435 -8.26 0.61 19.68
C PHE A 435 -6.90 -0.04 19.91
N GLN A 436 -6.78 -1.31 19.51
CA GLN A 436 -5.51 -2.07 19.51
C GLN A 436 -4.47 -1.43 18.58
N ASP A 437 -3.19 -1.59 18.91
CA ASP A 437 -2.11 -1.03 18.12
C ASP A 437 -2.09 -1.54 16.68
N ASN A 438 -1.77 -0.67 15.71
CA ASN A 438 -1.96 -0.83 14.26
C ASN A 438 -3.41 -0.73 13.75
N ALA A 439 -4.41 -0.59 14.63
CA ALA A 439 -5.71 -0.18 14.17
C ALA A 439 -5.66 1.29 13.72
N THR A 440 -6.14 1.57 12.52
CA THR A 440 -6.23 2.95 12.02
C THR A 440 -7.67 3.41 12.09
N GLU A 441 -7.89 4.60 12.60
CA GLU A 441 -9.18 5.27 12.63
C GLU A 441 -9.10 6.55 11.80
N GLU A 442 -9.90 6.62 10.74
CA GLU A 442 -10.10 7.84 9.96
C GLU A 442 -11.47 8.40 10.34
N ARG A 443 -11.51 9.57 11.03
CA ARG A 443 -12.77 10.17 11.52
C ARG A 443 -13.33 11.27 10.63
N ALA A 444 -14.65 11.38 10.65
CA ALA A 444 -15.50 12.42 10.10
C ALA A 444 -15.11 12.86 8.67
N GLU A 445 -14.55 14.05 8.53
CA GLU A 445 -14.23 14.62 7.23
C GLU A 445 -13.15 13.83 6.49
N ASN A 446 -12.14 13.31 7.20
CA ASN A 446 -11.11 12.48 6.59
C ASN A 446 -11.67 11.12 6.14
N ALA A 447 -12.56 10.52 6.93
CA ALA A 447 -13.27 9.28 6.57
C ALA A 447 -14.07 9.45 5.28
N ARG A 448 -14.86 10.54 5.21
CA ARG A 448 -15.69 10.86 4.05
C ARG A 448 -14.85 11.14 2.81
N LEU A 449 -13.80 11.95 2.94
CA LEU A 449 -12.90 12.28 1.83
C LEU A 449 -12.19 11.01 1.30
N SER A 450 -11.69 10.16 2.21
CA SER A 450 -11.08 8.87 1.87
C SER A 450 -12.06 7.94 1.14
N SER A 451 -13.32 7.87 1.63
CA SER A 451 -14.39 7.10 1.00
C SER A 451 -14.75 7.61 -0.40
N PHE A 452 -14.95 8.92 -0.57
CA PHE A 452 -15.29 9.50 -1.87
C PHE A 452 -14.15 9.31 -2.87
N ILE A 453 -12.90 9.61 -2.49
CA ILE A 453 -11.75 9.43 -3.37
C ILE A 453 -11.62 7.98 -3.83
N GLY A 454 -11.81 7.02 -2.90
CA GLY A 454 -11.75 5.59 -3.23
C GLY A 454 -12.80 5.16 -4.26
N ALA A 455 -14.06 5.53 -4.03
CA ALA A 455 -15.16 5.19 -4.93
C ALA A 455 -15.05 5.92 -6.30
N ILE A 456 -14.72 7.20 -6.29
CA ILE A 456 -14.54 8.01 -7.49
C ILE A 456 -13.38 7.48 -8.34
N ALA A 457 -12.26 7.11 -7.72
CA ALA A 457 -11.11 6.54 -8.44
C ALA A 457 -11.47 5.21 -9.13
N VAL A 458 -12.30 4.38 -8.50
CA VAL A 458 -12.82 3.15 -9.11
C VAL A 458 -13.75 3.45 -10.29
N GLY A 459 -14.68 4.40 -10.14
CA GLY A 459 -15.55 4.83 -11.23
C GLY A 459 -14.76 5.38 -12.42
N ASP A 460 -13.78 6.25 -12.17
CA ASP A 460 -12.93 6.84 -13.20
C ASP A 460 -12.04 5.81 -13.91
N LEU A 461 -11.66 4.72 -13.24
CA LEU A 461 -10.90 3.62 -13.83
C LEU A 461 -11.70 2.88 -14.91
N VAL A 462 -12.97 2.58 -14.64
CA VAL A 462 -13.84 1.80 -15.54
C VAL A 462 -14.64 2.67 -16.52
N LYS A 463 -14.72 3.99 -16.28
CA LYS A 463 -15.47 4.95 -17.11
C LYS A 463 -15.19 4.83 -18.62
N SER A 464 -13.96 4.55 -19.00
CA SER A 464 -13.59 4.43 -20.42
C SER A 464 -14.09 3.16 -21.10
N THR A 465 -14.61 2.17 -20.37
CA THR A 465 -15.17 0.94 -20.97
C THR A 465 -16.65 1.12 -21.35
N LEU A 466 -17.30 2.19 -20.88
CA LEU A 466 -18.73 2.43 -21.10
C LEU A 466 -19.05 2.85 -22.54
N GLY A 467 -20.05 2.20 -23.14
CA GLY A 467 -20.63 2.60 -24.43
C GLY A 467 -20.01 1.92 -25.65
N PRO A 468 -20.62 2.05 -26.85
CA PRO A 468 -20.23 1.32 -28.06
C PRO A 468 -18.85 1.70 -28.62
N LYS A 469 -18.29 2.82 -28.15
CA LYS A 469 -16.92 3.29 -28.47
C LYS A 469 -16.00 3.19 -27.24
N GLY A 470 -16.41 2.43 -26.22
CA GLY A 470 -15.61 2.13 -25.04
C GLY A 470 -14.34 1.36 -25.39
N MET A 471 -13.31 1.54 -24.58
CA MET A 471 -11.97 0.99 -24.78
C MET A 471 -11.63 -0.05 -23.71
N ASP A 472 -11.04 -1.16 -24.14
CA ASP A 472 -10.61 -2.25 -23.28
C ASP A 472 -9.44 -1.88 -22.37
N LYS A 473 -9.28 -2.61 -21.27
CA LYS A 473 -8.15 -2.52 -20.35
C LYS A 473 -7.26 -3.74 -20.47
N ILE A 474 -5.94 -3.51 -20.40
CA ILE A 474 -4.94 -4.57 -20.27
C ILE A 474 -4.61 -4.74 -18.78
N LEU A 475 -4.84 -5.94 -18.27
CA LEU A 475 -4.56 -6.36 -16.91
C LEU A 475 -3.41 -7.37 -16.92
N GLN A 476 -2.41 -7.16 -16.07
CA GLN A 476 -1.28 -8.09 -15.95
C GLN A 476 -1.09 -8.52 -14.49
N SER A 477 -1.14 -9.82 -14.27
CA SER A 477 -0.87 -10.39 -12.95
C SER A 477 0.62 -10.38 -12.64
N ALA A 478 1.02 -9.80 -11.51
CA ALA A 478 2.42 -9.83 -11.06
C ALA A 478 2.88 -11.23 -10.61
N SER A 479 1.96 -12.11 -10.21
CA SER A 479 2.28 -13.46 -9.70
C SER A 479 2.45 -14.49 -10.82
N THR A 480 1.61 -14.44 -11.85
CA THR A 480 1.62 -15.40 -12.97
C THR A 480 2.24 -14.83 -14.24
N GLY A 481 2.31 -13.50 -14.38
CA GLY A 481 2.72 -12.82 -15.61
C GLY A 481 1.64 -12.83 -16.71
N GLU A 482 0.48 -13.43 -16.44
CA GLU A 482 -0.62 -13.57 -17.38
C GLU A 482 -1.21 -12.20 -17.73
N VAL A 483 -1.50 -12.02 -19.02
CA VAL A 483 -2.04 -10.78 -19.57
C VAL A 483 -3.46 -11.04 -20.07
N MET A 484 -4.40 -10.27 -19.55
CA MET A 484 -5.79 -10.29 -19.95
C MET A 484 -6.17 -8.93 -20.56
N VAL A 485 -6.94 -8.95 -21.64
CA VAL A 485 -7.54 -7.75 -22.22
C VAL A 485 -9.04 -7.89 -22.03
N THR A 486 -9.69 -6.88 -21.45
CA THR A 486 -11.13 -6.94 -21.19
C THR A 486 -11.83 -5.60 -21.15
N ASN A 487 -13.09 -5.58 -21.59
CA ASN A 487 -14.01 -4.45 -21.44
C ASN A 487 -14.89 -4.55 -20.18
N ASP A 488 -15.08 -5.76 -19.65
CA ASP A 488 -16.01 -6.00 -18.56
C ASP A 488 -15.53 -5.36 -17.25
N GLY A 489 -16.38 -4.46 -16.73
CA GLY A 489 -16.13 -3.74 -15.49
C GLY A 489 -15.95 -4.67 -14.29
N ALA A 490 -16.75 -5.74 -14.18
CA ALA A 490 -16.64 -6.69 -13.07
C ALA A 490 -15.28 -7.41 -13.07
N THR A 491 -14.84 -7.89 -14.23
CA THR A 491 -13.55 -8.57 -14.40
C THR A 491 -12.37 -7.63 -14.08
N ILE A 492 -12.42 -6.37 -14.53
CA ILE A 492 -11.42 -5.35 -14.19
C ILE A 492 -11.35 -5.16 -12.67
N LEU A 493 -12.51 -4.95 -12.04
CA LEU A 493 -12.61 -4.62 -10.62
C LEU A 493 -12.26 -5.79 -9.70
N LYS A 494 -12.55 -7.04 -10.12
CA LYS A 494 -12.14 -8.26 -9.40
C LYS A 494 -10.63 -8.49 -9.45
N SER A 495 -9.96 -8.01 -10.50
CA SER A 495 -8.54 -8.27 -10.76
C SER A 495 -7.60 -7.25 -10.11
N ILE A 496 -8.09 -6.05 -9.78
CA ILE A 496 -7.27 -4.99 -9.18
C ILE A 496 -7.17 -5.13 -7.66
N ALA A 497 -5.96 -4.96 -7.12
CA ALA A 497 -5.74 -4.95 -5.68
C ALA A 497 -6.12 -3.57 -5.10
N LEU A 498 -7.13 -3.55 -4.23
CA LEU A 498 -7.64 -2.33 -3.59
C LEU A 498 -7.58 -2.45 -2.07
N ASP A 499 -7.13 -1.40 -1.39
CA ASP A 499 -7.12 -1.31 0.08
C ASP A 499 -8.28 -0.48 0.64
N ASN A 500 -8.79 0.48 -0.13
CA ASN A 500 -9.84 1.39 0.30
C ASN A 500 -11.19 0.66 0.47
N ALA A 501 -11.86 0.85 1.61
CA ALA A 501 -13.09 0.15 1.93
C ALA A 501 -14.27 0.55 1.02
N ALA A 502 -14.44 1.84 0.72
CA ALA A 502 -15.48 2.33 -0.17
C ALA A 502 -15.26 1.83 -1.62
N ALA A 503 -14.01 1.78 -2.06
CA ALA A 503 -13.66 1.16 -3.35
C ALA A 503 -14.11 -0.31 -3.39
N LYS A 504 -13.86 -1.10 -2.34
CA LYS A 504 -14.31 -2.50 -2.25
C LYS A 504 -15.83 -2.65 -2.24
N VAL A 505 -16.56 -1.69 -1.65
CA VAL A 505 -18.03 -1.66 -1.73
C VAL A 505 -18.47 -1.56 -3.20
N LEU A 506 -17.88 -0.67 -4.00
CA LEU A 506 -18.19 -0.58 -5.43
C LEU A 506 -17.82 -1.86 -6.20
N VAL A 507 -16.67 -2.48 -5.91
CA VAL A 507 -16.28 -3.77 -6.52
C VAL A 507 -17.32 -4.84 -6.23
N ASN A 508 -17.77 -4.93 -4.97
CA ASN A 508 -18.78 -5.92 -4.57
C ASN A 508 -20.13 -5.64 -5.24
N ILE A 509 -20.52 -4.38 -5.38
CA ILE A 509 -21.76 -3.99 -6.09
C ILE A 509 -21.66 -4.35 -7.57
N SER A 510 -20.51 -4.13 -8.21
CA SER A 510 -20.26 -4.59 -9.58
C SER A 510 -20.41 -6.10 -9.71
N LYS A 511 -19.95 -6.87 -8.71
CA LYS A 511 -20.10 -8.31 -8.69
C LYS A 511 -21.56 -8.73 -8.50
N VAL A 512 -22.30 -8.09 -7.62
CA VAL A 512 -23.74 -8.38 -7.44
C VAL A 512 -24.52 -8.09 -8.73
N GLN A 513 -24.17 -7.02 -9.44
CA GLN A 513 -24.77 -6.70 -10.74
C GLN A 513 -24.47 -7.79 -11.79
N ASP A 514 -23.24 -8.28 -11.81
CA ASP A 514 -22.78 -9.39 -12.66
C ASP A 514 -23.53 -10.69 -12.32
N ASP A 515 -23.68 -11.03 -11.05
CA ASP A 515 -24.36 -12.25 -10.60
C ASP A 515 -25.89 -12.21 -10.88
N GLU A 516 -26.54 -11.04 -10.77
CA GLU A 516 -28.01 -10.89 -10.90
C GLU A 516 -28.51 -10.68 -12.34
N VAL A 517 -27.68 -10.03 -13.18
CA VAL A 517 -28.06 -9.62 -14.54
C VAL A 517 -27.00 -10.01 -15.58
N GLY A 518 -25.72 -9.99 -15.21
CA GLY A 518 -24.57 -10.31 -16.08
C GLY A 518 -24.19 -9.23 -17.08
N ASP A 519 -24.74 -8.02 -16.93
CA ASP A 519 -24.30 -6.82 -17.69
C ASP A 519 -24.56 -5.57 -16.85
N GLY A 520 -24.09 -4.41 -17.31
CA GLY A 520 -24.22 -3.14 -16.61
C GLY A 520 -23.26 -2.99 -15.43
N THR A 521 -22.24 -3.85 -15.36
CA THR A 521 -21.20 -3.88 -14.32
C THR A 521 -20.44 -2.54 -14.27
N THR A 522 -20.08 -2.00 -15.43
CA THR A 522 -19.50 -0.65 -15.55
C THR A 522 -20.52 0.43 -15.18
N SER A 523 -21.75 0.32 -15.68
CA SER A 523 -22.79 1.34 -15.50
C SER A 523 -23.14 1.58 -14.03
N VAL A 524 -23.24 0.51 -13.23
CA VAL A 524 -23.53 0.63 -11.80
C VAL A 524 -22.39 1.31 -11.04
N CYS A 525 -21.13 0.99 -11.34
CA CYS A 525 -19.98 1.61 -10.70
C CYS A 525 -19.83 3.09 -11.07
N VAL A 526 -20.00 3.42 -12.35
CA VAL A 526 -19.92 4.80 -12.84
C VAL A 526 -21.03 5.65 -12.22
N LEU A 527 -22.29 5.17 -12.25
CA LEU A 527 -23.41 5.92 -11.66
C LEU A 527 -23.23 6.11 -10.15
N ALA A 528 -22.79 5.08 -9.42
CA ALA A 528 -22.51 5.19 -7.98
C ALA A 528 -21.40 6.22 -7.70
N ALA A 529 -20.33 6.20 -8.49
CA ALA A 529 -19.22 7.14 -8.36
C ALA A 529 -19.65 8.59 -8.66
N GLU A 530 -20.47 8.81 -9.68
CA GLU A 530 -20.96 10.15 -10.03
C GLU A 530 -21.98 10.68 -9.01
N LEU A 531 -22.82 9.80 -8.43
CA LEU A 531 -23.67 10.15 -7.28
C LEU A 531 -22.83 10.61 -6.09
N LEU A 532 -21.72 9.93 -5.80
CA LEU A 532 -20.79 10.30 -4.72
C LEU A 532 -20.02 11.58 -5.03
N ARG A 533 -19.64 11.81 -6.29
CA ARG A 533 -18.99 13.05 -6.74
C ARG A 533 -19.90 14.26 -6.57
N GLU A 534 -21.19 14.14 -6.90
CA GLU A 534 -22.16 15.20 -6.65
C GLU A 534 -22.42 15.38 -5.14
N ALA A 535 -22.44 14.28 -4.37
CA ALA A 535 -22.60 14.37 -2.93
C ALA A 535 -21.40 15.06 -2.24
N GLU A 536 -20.17 14.82 -2.69
CA GLU A 536 -18.96 15.50 -2.22
C GLU A 536 -19.10 17.03 -2.33
N LYS A 537 -19.61 17.52 -3.48
CA LYS A 537 -19.87 18.95 -3.69
C LYS A 537 -20.88 19.49 -2.66
N LEU A 538 -21.96 18.77 -2.39
CA LEU A 538 -22.97 19.18 -1.40
C LEU A 538 -22.43 19.15 0.04
N VAL A 539 -21.61 18.15 0.39
CA VAL A 539 -20.95 18.08 1.69
C VAL A 539 -19.98 19.24 1.87
N SER A 540 -19.22 19.61 0.84
CA SER A 540 -18.33 20.79 0.86
C SER A 540 -19.10 22.11 1.07
N GLN A 541 -20.36 22.17 0.62
CA GLN A 541 -21.30 23.27 0.87
C GLN A 541 -21.98 23.20 2.25
N LYS A 542 -21.51 22.30 3.14
CA LYS A 542 -22.01 22.09 4.50
C LYS A 542 -23.45 21.57 4.56
N ILE A 543 -23.88 20.79 3.56
CA ILE A 543 -25.12 20.00 3.64
C ILE A 543 -24.82 18.68 4.36
N HIS A 544 -25.65 18.33 5.34
CA HIS A 544 -25.44 17.12 6.15
C HIS A 544 -25.66 15.85 5.29
N PRO A 545 -24.80 14.81 5.37
CA PRO A 545 -24.93 13.60 4.57
C PRO A 545 -26.31 12.93 4.65
N GLN A 546 -26.92 12.91 5.85
CA GLN A 546 -28.27 12.37 6.04
C GLN A 546 -29.34 13.09 5.21
N THR A 547 -29.22 14.42 5.06
CA THR A 547 -30.14 15.21 4.22
C THR A 547 -29.93 14.89 2.73
N ILE A 548 -28.69 14.61 2.33
CA ILE A 548 -28.38 14.17 0.96
C ILE A 548 -29.01 12.81 0.71
N ILE A 549 -28.87 11.86 1.65
CA ILE A 549 -29.48 10.53 1.58
C ILE A 549 -31.00 10.61 1.44
N GLU A 550 -31.66 11.44 2.26
CA GLU A 550 -33.12 11.65 2.15
C GLU A 550 -33.52 12.18 0.77
N GLY A 551 -32.77 13.14 0.22
CA GLY A 551 -32.98 13.63 -1.14
C GLY A 551 -32.74 12.55 -2.21
N TYR A 552 -31.67 11.76 -2.09
CA TYR A 552 -31.36 10.68 -3.03
C TYR A 552 -32.41 9.57 -3.01
N ARG A 553 -33.01 9.26 -1.85
CA ARG A 553 -34.13 8.30 -1.77
C ARG A 553 -35.36 8.78 -2.51
N LEU A 554 -35.73 10.06 -2.36
CA LEU A 554 -36.83 10.67 -3.10
C LEU A 554 -36.56 10.68 -4.61
N ALA A 555 -35.33 11.04 -5.00
CA ALA A 555 -34.91 11.04 -6.40
C ALA A 555 -34.92 9.63 -7.00
N SER A 556 -34.36 8.64 -6.31
CA SER A 556 -34.31 7.24 -6.75
C SER A 556 -35.71 6.65 -6.95
N ALA A 557 -36.65 6.93 -6.03
CA ALA A 557 -38.04 6.50 -6.18
C ALA A 557 -38.74 7.14 -7.40
N ALA A 558 -38.49 8.44 -7.65
CA ALA A 558 -39.04 9.14 -8.81
C ALA A 558 -38.44 8.62 -10.13
N ALA A 559 -37.13 8.40 -10.16
CA ALA A 559 -36.42 7.81 -11.30
C ALA A 559 -36.93 6.39 -11.59
N TYR A 560 -37.05 5.54 -10.57
CA TYR A 560 -37.56 4.18 -10.71
C TYR A 560 -38.98 4.16 -11.30
N LYS A 561 -39.87 5.01 -10.78
CA LYS A 561 -41.24 5.12 -11.26
C LYS A 561 -41.29 5.53 -12.74
N ALA A 562 -40.50 6.52 -13.14
CA ALA A 562 -40.44 6.96 -14.53
C ALA A 562 -39.89 5.86 -15.46
N LEU A 563 -38.88 5.10 -15.01
CA LEU A 563 -38.35 3.96 -15.74
C LEU A 563 -39.41 2.87 -15.91
N GLU A 564 -40.13 2.52 -14.85
CA GLU A 564 -41.20 1.52 -14.86
C GLU A 564 -42.36 1.91 -15.77
N GLU A 565 -42.78 3.17 -15.76
CA GLU A 565 -43.82 3.69 -16.65
C GLU A 565 -43.40 3.72 -18.13
N SER A 566 -42.09 3.82 -18.40
CA SER A 566 -41.54 3.81 -19.77
C SER A 566 -41.33 2.39 -20.34
N ALA A 567 -41.39 1.36 -19.50
CA ALA A 567 -41.09 -0.01 -19.87
C ALA A 567 -42.21 -0.64 -20.73
N ILE A 568 -41.82 -1.48 -21.68
CA ILE A 568 -42.73 -2.11 -22.65
C ILE A 568 -42.60 -3.62 -22.55
N ASP A 569 -43.72 -4.32 -22.52
CA ASP A 569 -43.78 -5.77 -22.47
C ASP A 569 -44.31 -6.33 -23.80
N HIS A 570 -43.51 -7.15 -24.47
CA HIS A 570 -43.89 -7.86 -25.69
C HIS A 570 -43.95 -9.38 -25.51
N SER A 571 -43.98 -9.91 -24.28
CA SER A 571 -44.01 -11.36 -23.99
C SER A 571 -45.15 -12.13 -24.66
N SER A 572 -46.26 -11.45 -24.96
CA SER A 572 -47.42 -12.05 -25.63
C SER A 572 -47.20 -12.36 -27.12
N ASP A 573 -46.28 -11.67 -27.79
CA ASP A 573 -45.96 -11.87 -29.21
C ASP A 573 -44.54 -12.41 -29.35
N THR A 574 -44.43 -13.69 -29.70
CA THR A 574 -43.14 -14.39 -29.77
C THR A 574 -42.20 -13.84 -30.84
N GLU A 575 -42.73 -13.32 -31.95
CA GLU A 575 -41.90 -12.79 -33.04
C GLU A 575 -41.34 -11.41 -32.67
N VAL A 576 -42.18 -10.54 -32.10
CA VAL A 576 -41.75 -9.22 -31.62
C VAL A 576 -40.80 -9.38 -30.44
N PHE A 577 -41.10 -10.27 -29.49
CA PHE A 577 -40.22 -10.55 -28.36
C PHE A 577 -38.86 -11.10 -28.80
N ARG A 578 -38.82 -11.97 -29.81
CA ARG A 578 -37.56 -12.45 -30.39
C ARG A 578 -36.78 -11.30 -31.03
N ALA A 579 -37.44 -10.36 -31.70
CA ALA A 579 -36.78 -9.17 -32.25
C ALA A 579 -36.20 -8.28 -31.14
N ASP A 580 -36.93 -8.09 -30.04
CA ASP A 580 -36.45 -7.36 -28.86
C ASP A 580 -35.21 -8.01 -28.23
N LEU A 581 -35.22 -9.35 -28.06
CA LEU A 581 -34.07 -10.09 -27.57
C LEU A 581 -32.84 -9.88 -28.47
N ILE A 582 -33.02 -9.91 -29.80
CA ILE A 582 -31.93 -9.64 -30.74
C ILE A 582 -31.38 -8.22 -30.56
N ASN A 583 -32.26 -7.22 -30.40
CA ASN A 583 -31.86 -5.83 -30.21
C ASN A 583 -31.13 -5.60 -28.88
N ILE A 584 -31.57 -6.26 -27.80
CA ILE A 584 -30.86 -6.28 -26.52
C ILE A 584 -29.46 -6.86 -26.67
N ALA A 585 -29.35 -8.04 -27.30
CA ALA A 585 -28.06 -8.67 -27.54
C ALA A 585 -27.13 -7.79 -28.39
N LYS A 586 -27.66 -7.12 -29.43
CA LYS A 586 -26.87 -6.19 -30.26
C LYS A 586 -26.34 -5.02 -29.44
N THR A 587 -27.18 -4.48 -28.57
CA THR A 587 -26.82 -3.35 -27.70
C THR A 587 -25.73 -3.77 -26.71
N THR A 588 -25.91 -4.89 -26.00
CA THR A 588 -24.90 -5.43 -25.05
C THR A 588 -23.56 -5.77 -25.71
N LEU A 589 -23.56 -6.30 -26.94
CA LEU A 589 -22.32 -6.66 -27.64
C LEU A 589 -21.59 -5.48 -28.28
N SER A 590 -22.25 -4.31 -28.40
CA SER A 590 -21.74 -3.17 -29.18
C SER A 590 -20.46 -2.53 -28.61
N SER A 591 -20.20 -2.65 -27.31
CA SER A 591 -19.00 -2.12 -26.64
C SER A 591 -17.83 -3.10 -26.57
N LYS A 592 -17.98 -4.30 -27.15
CA LYS A 592 -17.07 -5.43 -26.93
C LYS A 592 -16.35 -5.85 -28.20
N VAL A 593 -15.41 -6.79 -28.08
CA VAL A 593 -14.67 -7.36 -29.22
C VAL A 593 -15.60 -7.91 -30.31
N LEU A 594 -16.77 -8.41 -29.92
CA LEU A 594 -17.79 -8.96 -30.82
C LEU A 594 -18.60 -7.88 -31.58
N SER A 595 -18.33 -6.60 -31.36
CA SER A 595 -19.07 -5.47 -31.97
C SER A 595 -19.04 -5.49 -33.51
N GLN A 596 -17.95 -5.96 -34.11
CA GLN A 596 -17.81 -6.05 -35.58
C GLN A 596 -18.80 -7.03 -36.21
N ASP A 597 -19.05 -8.17 -35.55
CA ASP A 597 -19.92 -9.24 -36.00
C ASP A 597 -21.18 -9.36 -35.11
N LYS A 598 -21.61 -8.24 -34.49
CA LYS A 598 -22.68 -8.23 -33.48
C LYS A 598 -23.99 -8.81 -34.03
N GLU A 599 -24.36 -8.53 -35.27
CA GLU A 599 -25.56 -9.08 -35.91
C GLU A 599 -25.56 -10.62 -35.93
N TYR A 600 -24.39 -11.24 -36.10
CA TYR A 600 -24.23 -12.69 -36.11
C TYR A 600 -24.32 -13.25 -34.69
N PHE A 601 -23.50 -12.72 -33.77
CA PHE A 601 -23.45 -13.20 -32.39
C PHE A 601 -24.74 -12.95 -31.60
N SER A 602 -25.49 -11.88 -31.92
CA SER A 602 -26.79 -11.62 -31.31
C SER A 602 -27.81 -12.71 -31.66
N LYS A 603 -27.87 -13.16 -32.92
CA LYS A 603 -28.75 -14.26 -33.32
C LYS A 603 -28.35 -15.56 -32.65
N LEU A 604 -27.05 -15.85 -32.64
CA LEU A 604 -26.47 -17.03 -32.00
C LEU A 604 -26.83 -17.07 -30.49
N ALA A 605 -26.67 -15.96 -29.77
CA ALA A 605 -26.98 -15.87 -28.36
C ALA A 605 -28.48 -16.06 -28.07
N VAL A 606 -29.35 -15.44 -28.88
CA VAL A 606 -30.81 -15.58 -28.75
C VAL A 606 -31.26 -17.02 -29.05
N ASP A 607 -30.69 -17.65 -30.08
CA ASP A 607 -31.00 -19.05 -30.39
C ASP A 607 -30.55 -20.00 -29.29
N ALA A 608 -29.39 -19.75 -28.66
CA ALA A 608 -28.91 -20.54 -27.53
C ALA A 608 -29.82 -20.40 -26.29
N VAL A 609 -30.24 -19.17 -25.96
CA VAL A 609 -31.11 -18.91 -24.78
C VAL A 609 -32.51 -19.47 -25.00
N LEU A 610 -33.10 -19.30 -26.18
CA LEU A 610 -34.44 -19.82 -26.46
C LEU A 610 -34.49 -21.36 -26.44
N ARG A 611 -33.37 -22.04 -26.74
CA ARG A 611 -33.25 -23.50 -26.60
C ARG A 611 -33.34 -23.99 -25.16
N LEU A 612 -33.00 -23.16 -24.18
CA LEU A 612 -33.10 -23.52 -22.75
C LEU A 612 -34.55 -23.61 -22.23
N LYS A 613 -35.56 -23.23 -23.05
CA LYS A 613 -36.99 -23.34 -22.73
C LYS A 613 -37.38 -22.79 -21.35
N GLY A 614 -36.81 -21.65 -20.98
CA GLY A 614 -37.11 -20.95 -19.72
C GLY A 614 -36.21 -21.32 -18.54
N SER A 615 -35.27 -22.26 -18.69
CA SER A 615 -34.18 -22.41 -17.73
C SER A 615 -33.26 -21.19 -17.77
N THR A 616 -32.97 -20.62 -16.61
CA THR A 616 -31.99 -19.53 -16.47
C THR A 616 -30.58 -20.03 -16.18
N ASN A 617 -30.36 -21.35 -16.08
CA ASN A 617 -29.03 -21.87 -15.81
C ASN A 617 -28.18 -21.84 -17.08
N LEU A 618 -27.27 -20.87 -17.16
CA LEU A 618 -26.32 -20.71 -18.26
C LEU A 618 -25.29 -21.84 -18.34
N GLU A 619 -25.10 -22.62 -17.26
CA GLU A 619 -24.24 -23.80 -17.29
C GLU A 619 -24.73 -24.83 -18.31
N ASN A 620 -26.01 -24.79 -18.73
CA ASN A 620 -26.54 -25.63 -19.79
C ASN A 620 -26.02 -25.25 -21.19
N ILE A 621 -25.40 -24.08 -21.33
CA ILE A 621 -24.74 -23.63 -22.56
C ILE A 621 -23.24 -23.84 -22.40
N GLN A 622 -22.70 -24.85 -23.08
CA GLN A 622 -21.26 -25.09 -23.09
C GLN A 622 -20.58 -24.20 -24.13
N ILE A 623 -19.55 -23.47 -23.72
CA ILE A 623 -18.70 -22.71 -24.65
C ILE A 623 -17.38 -23.47 -24.85
N ILE A 624 -17.08 -23.86 -26.09
CA ILE A 624 -15.81 -24.50 -26.46
C ILE A 624 -14.99 -23.51 -27.30
N LYS A 625 -13.82 -23.12 -26.78
CA LYS A 625 -12.89 -22.24 -27.48
C LYS A 625 -11.87 -23.05 -28.28
N LYS A 626 -11.78 -22.83 -29.59
CA LYS A 626 -10.75 -23.44 -30.45
C LYS A 626 -10.01 -22.36 -31.26
N VAL A 627 -8.69 -22.34 -31.17
CA VAL A 627 -7.83 -21.37 -31.85
C VAL A 627 -7.80 -21.64 -33.36
N GLY A 628 -7.71 -20.57 -34.14
CA GLY A 628 -7.64 -20.57 -35.60
C GLY A 628 -8.98 -20.22 -36.26
N GLY A 629 -8.92 -19.60 -37.43
CA GLY A 629 -10.10 -19.08 -38.14
C GLY A 629 -10.45 -17.64 -37.73
N ARG A 630 -11.61 -17.17 -38.20
CA ARG A 630 -12.20 -15.86 -37.87
C ARG A 630 -13.23 -16.01 -36.77
N LEU A 631 -13.56 -14.92 -36.08
CA LEU A 631 -14.64 -14.91 -35.09
C LEU A 631 -15.99 -15.30 -35.70
N ALA A 632 -16.26 -14.85 -36.93
CA ALA A 632 -17.45 -15.24 -37.70
C ALA A 632 -17.54 -16.74 -38.05
N ASP A 633 -16.48 -17.53 -37.87
CA ASP A 633 -16.50 -18.99 -38.04
C ASP A 633 -17.03 -19.71 -36.78
N SER A 634 -17.32 -18.97 -35.70
CA SER A 634 -17.98 -19.49 -34.49
C SER A 634 -19.40 -19.90 -34.81
N TYR A 635 -19.97 -20.88 -34.12
CA TYR A 635 -21.35 -21.34 -34.38
C TYR A 635 -21.99 -22.00 -33.16
N LEU A 636 -23.32 -22.05 -33.16
CA LEU A 636 -24.14 -22.84 -32.23
C LEU A 636 -24.42 -24.20 -32.89
N ASP A 637 -23.96 -25.30 -32.28
CA ASP A 637 -24.24 -26.64 -32.81
C ASP A 637 -25.71 -27.01 -32.60
N GLU A 638 -26.35 -27.66 -33.58
CA GLU A 638 -27.76 -28.07 -33.49
C GLU A 638 -28.01 -29.20 -32.47
N GLY A 639 -26.98 -29.93 -32.08
CA GLY A 639 -27.05 -30.88 -30.98
C GLY A 639 -26.12 -30.48 -29.84
N PHE A 640 -25.13 -31.33 -29.56
CA PHE A 640 -24.20 -31.13 -28.45
C PHE A 640 -22.82 -31.66 -28.78
N ILE A 641 -21.78 -30.94 -28.39
CA ILE A 641 -20.39 -31.33 -28.61
C ILE A 641 -19.72 -31.54 -27.26
N LEU A 642 -19.12 -32.71 -27.10
CA LEU A 642 -18.39 -33.10 -25.90
C LEU A 642 -16.88 -33.14 -26.19
N ASP A 643 -16.09 -32.41 -25.40
CA ASP A 643 -14.62 -32.41 -25.48
C ASP A 643 -14.03 -33.62 -24.74
N LYS A 644 -14.28 -34.80 -25.31
CA LYS A 644 -13.77 -36.10 -24.88
C LYS A 644 -13.46 -36.97 -26.10
N LYS A 645 -12.87 -38.14 -25.86
CA LYS A 645 -12.50 -39.09 -26.91
C LYS A 645 -13.26 -40.40 -26.73
N ILE A 646 -13.56 -41.04 -27.85
CA ILE A 646 -14.12 -42.39 -27.87
C ILE A 646 -13.01 -43.39 -27.54
N GLY A 647 -13.36 -44.43 -26.77
CA GLY A 647 -12.46 -45.53 -26.41
C GLY A 647 -11.76 -46.20 -27.60
N VAL A 648 -10.69 -46.94 -27.29
CA VAL A 648 -9.85 -47.60 -28.29
C VAL A 648 -10.59 -48.79 -28.92
N ASN A 649 -10.43 -48.98 -30.23
CA ASN A 649 -11.07 -50.06 -31.01
C ASN A 649 -12.62 -50.08 -30.99
N GLN A 650 -13.26 -48.96 -30.66
CA GLN A 650 -14.72 -48.81 -30.68
C GLN A 650 -15.21 -48.09 -31.95
N PRO A 651 -16.49 -48.24 -32.33
CA PRO A 651 -17.08 -47.53 -33.47
C PRO A 651 -16.89 -46.02 -33.32
N LYS A 652 -16.40 -45.33 -34.35
CA LYS A 652 -16.24 -43.86 -34.34
C LYS A 652 -17.49 -43.09 -34.73
N ARG A 653 -18.52 -43.80 -35.21
CA ARG A 653 -19.84 -43.27 -35.57
C ARG A 653 -20.90 -44.30 -35.21
N ILE A 654 -21.97 -43.86 -34.55
CA ILE A 654 -23.15 -44.66 -34.20
C ILE A 654 -24.39 -43.92 -34.73
N GLU A 655 -25.31 -44.66 -35.35
CA GLU A 655 -26.62 -44.17 -35.77
C GLU A 655 -27.70 -44.74 -34.84
N ASN A 656 -28.76 -43.96 -34.58
CA ASN A 656 -29.85 -44.27 -33.65
C ASN A 656 -29.34 -44.69 -32.27
N ALA A 657 -28.56 -43.82 -31.64
CA ALA A 657 -27.85 -44.14 -30.42
C ALA A 657 -28.78 -44.17 -29.19
N LYS A 658 -28.69 -45.25 -28.41
CA LYS A 658 -29.24 -45.38 -27.07
C LYS A 658 -28.13 -45.18 -26.04
N ILE A 659 -28.23 -44.10 -25.29
CA ILE A 659 -27.17 -43.57 -24.44
C ILE A 659 -27.54 -43.80 -22.98
N MET A 660 -26.66 -44.47 -22.24
CA MET A 660 -26.70 -44.47 -20.77
C MET A 660 -25.71 -43.45 -20.25
N VAL A 661 -26.20 -42.49 -19.48
CA VAL A 661 -25.37 -41.55 -18.73
C VAL A 661 -25.25 -42.08 -17.31
N ALA A 662 -24.02 -42.28 -16.84
CA ALA A 662 -23.75 -42.93 -15.56
C ALA A 662 -22.74 -42.15 -14.71
N ASN A 663 -22.83 -42.32 -13.40
CA ASN A 663 -21.84 -41.91 -12.42
C ASN A 663 -21.48 -43.11 -11.54
N THR A 664 -20.60 -43.98 -12.05
CA THR A 664 -20.20 -45.20 -11.34
C THR A 664 -18.70 -45.45 -11.47
N PRO A 665 -18.03 -46.00 -10.45
CA PRO A 665 -16.62 -46.37 -10.58
C PRO A 665 -16.47 -47.54 -11.57
N MET A 666 -15.61 -47.39 -12.55
CA MET A 666 -15.24 -48.42 -13.54
C MET A 666 -13.74 -48.72 -13.48
N ASP A 667 -13.18 -48.70 -12.27
CA ASP A 667 -11.84 -49.21 -11.93
C ASP A 667 -12.03 -50.56 -11.23
N THR A 668 -11.04 -51.44 -11.33
CA THR A 668 -10.89 -52.60 -10.44
C THR A 668 -11.31 -52.20 -9.03
N ASP A 669 -12.43 -52.74 -8.59
CA ASP A 669 -13.11 -52.36 -7.35
C ASP A 669 -12.19 -52.73 -6.17
N LYS A 670 -11.16 -51.92 -5.90
CA LYS A 670 -10.43 -51.99 -4.64
C LYS A 670 -11.48 -51.75 -3.59
N ILE A 671 -11.76 -52.79 -2.81
CA ILE A 671 -12.73 -52.77 -1.74
C ILE A 671 -12.42 -51.53 -0.88
N LYS A 672 -13.24 -50.48 -0.99
CA LYS A 672 -13.09 -49.23 -0.24
C LYS A 672 -13.59 -49.40 1.21
N ILE A 673 -13.22 -50.49 1.85
CA ILE A 673 -13.32 -50.60 3.31
C ILE A 673 -12.06 -49.94 3.85
N PHE A 674 -12.19 -48.70 4.35
CA PHE A 674 -11.09 -47.99 4.99
C PHE A 674 -10.47 -48.86 6.08
N GLY A 675 -9.19 -49.24 5.91
CA GLY A 675 -8.45 -50.09 6.85
C GLY A 675 -8.44 -51.58 6.55
N ALA A 676 -9.15 -52.07 5.53
CA ALA A 676 -9.06 -53.48 5.12
C ALA A 676 -7.70 -53.76 4.45
N ARG A 677 -6.84 -54.51 5.13
CA ARG A 677 -5.59 -55.04 4.57
C ARG A 677 -5.78 -56.53 4.33
N ILE A 678 -5.80 -56.93 3.05
CA ILE A 678 -5.83 -58.35 2.69
C ILE A 678 -4.40 -58.88 2.75
N ARG A 679 -4.12 -59.75 3.73
CA ARG A 679 -2.86 -60.49 3.80
C ARG A 679 -3.04 -61.82 3.11
N VAL A 680 -2.16 -62.11 2.15
CA VAL A 680 -2.23 -63.31 1.34
C VAL A 680 -1.08 -64.24 1.72
N GLU A 681 -1.35 -65.51 2.04
CA GLU A 681 -0.36 -66.49 2.52
C GLU A 681 0.47 -67.14 1.40
N GLY A 682 0.21 -66.82 0.13
CA GLY A 682 0.96 -67.33 -1.03
C GLY A 682 0.50 -66.72 -2.37
N THR A 683 1.31 -66.89 -3.42
CA THR A 683 1.07 -66.29 -4.75
C THR A 683 -0.21 -66.78 -5.43
N GLY A 684 -0.60 -68.06 -5.25
CA GLY A 684 -1.83 -68.61 -5.84
C GLY A 684 -3.12 -67.95 -5.32
N LYS A 685 -3.14 -67.56 -4.04
CA LYS A 685 -4.29 -66.83 -3.46
C LYS A 685 -4.37 -65.38 -3.95
N LEU A 686 -3.26 -64.79 -4.37
CA LEU A 686 -3.23 -63.47 -4.99
C LEU A 686 -3.85 -63.52 -6.39
N GLU A 687 -3.56 -64.58 -7.16
CA GLU A 687 -4.14 -64.82 -8.48
C GLU A 687 -5.66 -65.06 -8.41
N GLU A 688 -6.14 -65.83 -7.43
CA GLU A 688 -7.57 -66.02 -7.18
C GLU A 688 -8.28 -64.68 -6.89
N LEU A 689 -7.64 -63.80 -6.13
CA LEU A 689 -8.18 -62.49 -5.77
C LEU A 689 -8.24 -61.54 -6.97
N GLU A 690 -7.17 -61.49 -7.77
CA GLU A 690 -7.15 -60.70 -9.02
C GLU A 690 -8.23 -61.19 -10.00
N ARG A 691 -8.43 -62.52 -10.09
CA ARG A 691 -9.47 -63.11 -10.93
C ARG A 691 -10.88 -62.73 -10.43
N ALA A 692 -11.10 -62.76 -9.12
CA ALA A 692 -12.38 -62.36 -8.52
C ALA A 692 -12.70 -60.88 -8.76
N GLU A 693 -11.72 -59.98 -8.67
CA GLU A 693 -11.89 -58.56 -9.00
C GLU A 693 -12.27 -58.34 -10.47
N ARG A 694 -11.60 -59.06 -11.39
CA ARG A 694 -11.92 -59.01 -12.83
C ARG A 694 -13.32 -59.55 -13.14
N GLU A 695 -13.74 -60.62 -12.47
CA GLU A 695 -15.08 -61.22 -12.64
C GLU A 695 -16.18 -60.30 -12.11
N LYS A 696 -15.97 -59.67 -10.95
CA LYS A 696 -16.90 -58.69 -10.40
C LYS A 696 -17.11 -57.52 -11.37
N MET A 697 -16.02 -57.05 -11.98
CA MET A 697 -16.08 -55.99 -12.97
C MET A 697 -16.80 -56.45 -14.25
N ARG A 698 -16.51 -57.66 -14.73
CA ARG A 698 -17.25 -58.26 -15.86
C ARG A 698 -18.74 -58.32 -15.57
N ALA A 699 -19.15 -58.85 -14.41
CA ALA A 699 -20.56 -58.94 -14.02
C ALA A 699 -21.25 -57.56 -14.01
N LYS A 700 -20.55 -56.51 -13.57
CA LYS A 700 -21.07 -55.14 -13.62
C LYS A 700 -21.27 -54.64 -15.06
N VAL A 701 -20.29 -54.87 -15.95
CA VAL A 701 -20.40 -54.51 -17.36
C VAL A 701 -21.54 -55.29 -18.04
N GLU A 702 -21.72 -56.58 -17.72
CA GLU A 702 -22.84 -57.37 -18.25
C GLU A 702 -24.20 -56.80 -17.84
N LYS A 703 -24.38 -56.38 -16.57
CA LYS A 703 -25.60 -55.67 -16.14
C LYS A 703 -25.86 -54.41 -16.96
N ILE A 704 -24.81 -53.65 -17.29
CA ILE A 704 -24.94 -52.45 -18.14
C ILE A 704 -25.37 -52.85 -19.56
N LYS A 705 -24.82 -53.93 -20.12
CA LYS A 705 -25.18 -54.46 -21.44
C LYS A 705 -26.64 -54.92 -21.52
N GLU A 706 -27.18 -55.50 -20.45
CA GLU A 706 -28.58 -55.97 -20.38
C GLU A 706 -29.60 -54.85 -20.63
N HIS A 707 -29.21 -53.57 -20.47
CA HIS A 707 -30.06 -52.41 -20.79
C HIS A 707 -30.20 -52.14 -22.30
N GLY A 708 -29.46 -52.86 -23.16
CA GLY A 708 -29.57 -52.74 -24.62
C GLY A 708 -29.08 -51.39 -25.16
N ILE A 709 -28.02 -50.84 -24.57
CA ILE A 709 -27.43 -49.55 -24.93
C ILE A 709 -26.42 -49.69 -26.08
N THR A 710 -26.25 -48.63 -26.85
CA THR A 710 -25.21 -48.54 -27.90
C THR A 710 -24.05 -47.63 -27.47
N CYS A 711 -24.29 -46.72 -26.52
CA CYS A 711 -23.30 -45.80 -25.98
C CYS A 711 -23.39 -45.73 -24.46
N PHE A 712 -22.26 -45.87 -23.79
CA PHE A 712 -22.10 -45.73 -22.34
C PHE A 712 -21.22 -44.51 -22.04
N VAL A 713 -21.82 -43.47 -21.44
CA VAL A 713 -21.10 -42.29 -21.00
C VAL A 713 -20.97 -42.33 -19.49
N ASN A 714 -19.75 -42.34 -18.98
CA ASN A 714 -19.50 -42.35 -17.55
C ASN A 714 -18.81 -41.07 -17.09
N ARG A 715 -19.25 -40.57 -15.95
CA ARG A 715 -18.59 -39.44 -15.29
C ARG A 715 -17.17 -39.79 -14.87
N GLN A 716 -16.98 -41.01 -14.38
CA GLN A 716 -15.69 -41.48 -13.90
C GLN A 716 -14.90 -42.14 -15.03
N LEU A 717 -13.61 -42.37 -14.78
CA LEU A 717 -12.73 -43.11 -15.69
C LEU A 717 -13.24 -44.56 -15.89
N ILE A 718 -13.00 -45.10 -17.08
CA ILE A 718 -13.27 -46.47 -17.49
C ILE A 718 -11.92 -47.13 -17.77
N TYR A 719 -11.48 -48.02 -16.87
CA TYR A 719 -10.19 -48.67 -17.02
C TYR A 719 -10.18 -49.66 -18.19
N ASN A 720 -8.96 -50.00 -18.64
CA ASN A 720 -8.71 -50.83 -19.81
C ASN A 720 -9.54 -52.13 -19.87
N TRP A 721 -9.77 -52.80 -18.73
CA TRP A 721 -10.53 -54.05 -18.70
C TRP A 721 -12.02 -53.84 -19.01
N PRO A 722 -12.77 -52.98 -18.28
CA PRO A 722 -14.11 -52.54 -18.70
C PRO A 722 -14.19 -52.00 -20.12
N GLU A 723 -13.24 -51.15 -20.53
CA GLU A 723 -13.23 -50.55 -21.86
C GLU A 723 -13.15 -51.62 -22.96
N GLN A 724 -12.30 -52.64 -22.76
CA GLN A 724 -12.21 -53.80 -23.66
C GLN A 724 -13.55 -54.56 -23.72
N LEU A 725 -14.20 -54.79 -22.58
CA LEU A 725 -15.49 -55.51 -22.53
C LEU A 725 -16.62 -54.76 -23.24
N PHE A 726 -16.59 -53.43 -23.26
CA PHE A 726 -17.52 -52.61 -24.06
C PHE A 726 -17.17 -52.68 -25.55
N ALA A 727 -15.88 -52.61 -25.90
CA ALA A 727 -15.41 -52.72 -27.28
C ALA A 727 -15.78 -54.07 -27.92
N ASP A 728 -15.58 -55.17 -27.18
CA ASP A 728 -15.93 -56.53 -27.62
C ASP A 728 -17.46 -56.70 -27.84
N ALA A 729 -18.27 -55.91 -27.13
CA ALA A 729 -19.73 -55.87 -27.29
C ALA A 729 -20.22 -54.85 -28.32
N GLY A 730 -19.31 -54.11 -28.98
CA GLY A 730 -19.65 -53.05 -29.93
C GLY A 730 -20.30 -51.81 -29.28
N ILE A 731 -20.19 -51.65 -27.96
CA ILE A 731 -20.71 -50.49 -27.23
C ILE A 731 -19.63 -49.41 -27.21
N MET A 732 -19.97 -48.19 -27.64
CA MET A 732 -19.10 -47.03 -27.50
C MET A 732 -19.05 -46.62 -26.03
N SER A 733 -17.85 -46.49 -25.47
CA SER A 733 -17.64 -45.97 -24.13
C SER A 733 -16.96 -44.60 -24.18
N ILE A 734 -17.54 -43.64 -23.46
CA ILE A 734 -16.99 -42.29 -23.26
C ILE A 734 -16.75 -42.12 -21.77
N GLU A 735 -15.49 -41.92 -21.39
CA GLU A 735 -15.10 -41.79 -19.99
C GLU A 735 -14.85 -40.34 -19.58
N HIS A 736 -14.79 -40.12 -18.26
CA HIS A 736 -14.36 -38.86 -17.67
C HIS A 736 -15.15 -37.64 -18.17
N ALA A 737 -16.45 -37.82 -18.44
CA ALA A 737 -17.35 -36.70 -18.68
C ALA A 737 -17.58 -35.98 -17.34
N ASP A 738 -17.04 -34.78 -17.17
CA ASP A 738 -17.17 -34.04 -15.90
C ASP A 738 -18.65 -33.83 -15.53
N PHE A 739 -18.94 -33.42 -14.28
CA PHE A 739 -20.30 -33.35 -13.75
C PHE A 739 -21.25 -32.56 -14.68
N ASP A 740 -20.82 -31.36 -15.10
CA ASP A 740 -21.59 -30.53 -16.03
C ASP A 740 -21.79 -31.22 -17.40
N GLY A 741 -20.81 -32.00 -17.84
CA GLY A 741 -20.87 -32.75 -19.10
C GLY A 741 -21.96 -33.83 -19.08
N VAL A 742 -22.06 -34.60 -17.99
CA VAL A 742 -23.12 -35.61 -17.85
C VAL A 742 -24.50 -35.00 -17.65
N GLU A 743 -24.61 -33.88 -16.92
CA GLU A 743 -25.87 -33.15 -16.77
C GLU A 743 -26.36 -32.57 -18.10
N ARG A 744 -25.49 -31.90 -18.86
CA ARG A 744 -25.82 -31.40 -20.21
C ARG A 744 -26.24 -32.53 -21.14
N LEU A 745 -25.52 -33.66 -21.14
CA LEU A 745 -25.89 -34.80 -21.97
C LEU A 745 -27.25 -35.37 -21.59
N ALA A 746 -27.58 -35.47 -20.29
CA ALA A 746 -28.89 -35.88 -19.83
C ALA A 746 -29.98 -34.93 -20.36
N LEU A 747 -29.78 -33.61 -20.27
CA LEU A 747 -30.71 -32.58 -20.78
C LEU A 747 -30.85 -32.58 -22.31
N VAL A 748 -29.78 -32.87 -23.03
CA VAL A 748 -29.79 -32.91 -24.51
C VAL A 748 -30.50 -34.17 -25.00
N THR A 749 -30.11 -35.32 -24.48
CA THR A 749 -30.55 -36.65 -24.93
C THR A 749 -31.87 -37.09 -24.30
N GLY A 750 -32.31 -36.43 -23.22
CA GLY A 750 -33.50 -36.76 -22.45
C GLY A 750 -33.35 -38.00 -21.56
N GLY A 751 -32.12 -38.44 -21.30
CA GLY A 751 -31.80 -39.52 -20.36
C GLY A 751 -31.60 -39.04 -18.93
N GLU A 752 -31.42 -39.95 -17.98
CA GLU A 752 -31.10 -39.63 -16.59
C GLU A 752 -29.71 -40.14 -16.17
N ILE A 753 -29.14 -39.52 -15.14
CA ILE A 753 -27.84 -39.93 -14.60
C ILE A 753 -28.05 -41.11 -13.65
N THR A 754 -27.52 -42.27 -14.03
CA THR A 754 -27.67 -43.53 -13.28
C THR A 754 -26.42 -43.89 -12.48
N SER A 755 -26.59 -44.57 -11.35
CA SER A 755 -25.46 -45.07 -10.54
C SER A 755 -25.56 -46.58 -10.24
N THR A 756 -26.77 -47.13 -10.36
CA THR A 756 -27.14 -48.52 -10.11
C THR A 756 -27.75 -49.13 -11.36
N PHE A 757 -27.46 -50.40 -11.63
CA PHE A 757 -27.79 -51.08 -12.88
C PHE A 757 -28.56 -52.39 -12.67
N ASP A 758 -29.15 -52.60 -11.49
CA ASP A 758 -29.83 -53.86 -11.15
C ASP A 758 -31.26 -53.94 -11.72
N HIS A 759 -31.86 -52.79 -12.06
CA HIS A 759 -33.26 -52.64 -12.45
C HIS A 759 -33.37 -51.84 -13.75
N PRO A 760 -33.27 -52.50 -14.94
CA PRO A 760 -33.34 -51.82 -16.22
C PRO A 760 -34.63 -51.02 -16.46
N GLU A 761 -35.73 -51.46 -15.86
CA GLU A 761 -37.05 -50.82 -15.96
C GLU A 761 -37.14 -49.44 -15.29
N LEU A 762 -36.23 -49.15 -14.34
CA LEU A 762 -36.20 -47.87 -13.63
C LEU A 762 -35.29 -46.85 -14.31
N VAL A 763 -34.53 -47.26 -15.34
CA VAL A 763 -33.53 -46.41 -15.98
C VAL A 763 -34.07 -45.75 -17.25
N ARG A 764 -34.09 -44.42 -17.26
CA ARG A 764 -34.41 -43.63 -18.46
C ARG A 764 -33.16 -43.40 -19.30
N LEU A 765 -33.07 -44.11 -20.43
CA LEU A 765 -32.01 -43.93 -21.41
C LEU A 765 -32.19 -42.64 -22.23
N GLY A 766 -31.08 -42.02 -22.62
CA GLY A 766 -31.04 -40.93 -23.57
C GLY A 766 -31.03 -41.43 -25.02
N GLU A 767 -31.51 -40.61 -25.95
CA GLU A 767 -31.60 -40.95 -27.37
C GLU A 767 -31.06 -39.81 -28.24
N CYS A 768 -30.32 -40.15 -29.31
CA CYS A 768 -29.99 -39.23 -30.38
C CYS A 768 -29.78 -39.95 -31.72
N ASP A 769 -29.91 -39.24 -32.84
CA ASP A 769 -29.83 -39.82 -34.17
C ASP A 769 -28.41 -40.26 -34.55
N VAL A 770 -27.39 -39.45 -34.24
CA VAL A 770 -26.00 -39.75 -34.62
C VAL A 770 -25.03 -39.30 -33.53
N ILE A 771 -24.09 -40.19 -33.17
CA ILE A 771 -22.88 -39.84 -32.40
C ILE A 771 -21.68 -40.06 -33.31
N GLU A 772 -20.85 -39.05 -33.52
CA GLU A 772 -19.65 -39.17 -34.36
C GLU A 772 -18.45 -38.35 -33.84
N GLU A 773 -17.25 -38.83 -34.12
CA GLU A 773 -16.00 -38.09 -33.87
C GLU A 773 -15.80 -37.03 -34.96
N VAL A 774 -15.79 -35.75 -34.58
CA VAL A 774 -15.53 -34.61 -35.45
C VAL A 774 -14.21 -33.95 -35.11
N ILE A 775 -13.56 -33.35 -36.11
CA ILE A 775 -12.34 -32.58 -35.93
C ILE A 775 -12.71 -31.09 -35.96
N ILE A 776 -12.43 -30.37 -34.88
CA ILE A 776 -12.60 -28.92 -34.80
C ILE A 776 -11.25 -28.28 -34.47
N GLY A 777 -10.67 -27.59 -35.46
CA GLY A 777 -9.28 -27.14 -35.35
C GLY A 777 -8.35 -28.33 -35.43
N GLU A 778 -7.55 -28.56 -34.38
CA GLU A 778 -6.64 -29.70 -34.27
C GLU A 778 -7.17 -30.80 -33.34
N ASP A 779 -8.27 -30.53 -32.62
CA ASP A 779 -8.82 -31.43 -31.61
C ASP A 779 -9.91 -32.33 -32.18
N ARG A 780 -9.95 -33.56 -31.66
CA ARG A 780 -11.04 -34.52 -31.92
C ARG A 780 -12.04 -34.44 -30.79
N LEU A 781 -13.30 -34.21 -31.14
CA LEU A 781 -14.43 -34.02 -30.24
C LEU A 781 -15.55 -34.98 -30.65
N ILE A 782 -16.52 -35.20 -29.75
CA ILE A 782 -17.66 -36.07 -30.02
C ILE A 782 -18.89 -35.19 -30.24
N LYS A 783 -19.51 -35.31 -31.40
CA LYS A 783 -20.74 -34.59 -31.75
C LYS A 783 -21.94 -35.54 -31.63
N PHE A 784 -22.95 -35.08 -30.91
CA PHE A 784 -24.27 -35.69 -30.78
C PHE A 784 -25.24 -34.87 -31.63
N SER A 785 -25.87 -35.49 -32.63
CA SER A 785 -26.80 -34.83 -33.57
C SER A 785 -28.19 -35.47 -33.48
N GLY A 786 -29.25 -34.71 -33.80
CA GLY A 786 -30.62 -35.20 -33.77
C GLY A 786 -31.07 -35.57 -32.36
N VAL A 787 -30.98 -34.60 -31.44
CA VAL A 787 -31.17 -34.81 -30.01
C VAL A 787 -32.64 -34.59 -29.61
N LYS A 788 -33.16 -35.41 -28.70
CA LYS A 788 -34.61 -35.49 -28.42
C LYS A 788 -35.18 -34.30 -27.64
N ALA A 789 -34.46 -33.79 -26.64
CA ALA A 789 -34.94 -32.74 -25.75
C ALA A 789 -34.36 -31.36 -26.09
N GLY A 790 -33.05 -31.31 -26.36
CA GLY A 790 -32.35 -30.10 -26.84
C GLY A 790 -32.29 -28.94 -25.84
N GLU A 791 -32.37 -29.23 -24.53
CA GLU A 791 -32.45 -28.23 -23.45
C GLU A 791 -31.07 -27.75 -22.94
N ALA A 792 -30.01 -28.23 -23.57
CA ALA A 792 -28.64 -27.75 -23.43
C ALA A 792 -28.02 -27.67 -24.83
N CYS A 793 -26.98 -26.85 -24.99
CA CYS A 793 -26.36 -26.65 -26.30
C CYS A 793 -24.87 -26.34 -26.18
N THR A 794 -24.17 -26.42 -27.32
CA THR A 794 -22.75 -26.09 -27.40
C THR A 794 -22.50 -24.98 -28.40
N ILE A 795 -21.84 -23.92 -27.94
CA ILE A 795 -21.32 -22.85 -28.77
C ILE A 795 -19.83 -23.08 -28.97
N VAL A 796 -19.39 -23.18 -30.22
CA VAL A 796 -17.98 -23.26 -30.58
C VAL A 796 -17.51 -21.87 -30.95
N LEU A 797 -16.57 -21.31 -30.17
CA LEU A 797 -15.91 -20.05 -30.46
C LEU A 797 -14.59 -20.29 -31.20
N ARG A 798 -14.43 -19.62 -32.34
CA ARG A 798 -13.23 -19.61 -33.18
C ARG A 798 -12.56 -18.24 -33.14
N GLY A 799 -11.24 -18.19 -33.20
CA GLY A 799 -10.53 -16.91 -33.09
C GLY A 799 -9.03 -17.04 -33.27
N ALA A 800 -8.38 -15.94 -33.67
CA ALA A 800 -6.97 -15.94 -34.04
C ALA A 800 -6.02 -16.18 -32.85
N THR A 801 -6.40 -15.73 -31.65
CA THR A 801 -5.58 -15.80 -30.44
C THR A 801 -6.41 -16.22 -29.22
N HIS A 802 -5.74 -16.75 -28.19
CA HIS A 802 -6.39 -17.09 -26.92
C HIS A 802 -7.02 -15.86 -26.25
N GLN A 803 -6.34 -14.72 -26.25
CA GLN A 803 -6.86 -13.49 -25.63
C GLN A 803 -8.17 -13.02 -26.29
N LEU A 804 -8.25 -13.13 -27.62
CA LEU A 804 -9.46 -12.79 -28.36
C LEU A 804 -10.61 -13.75 -28.01
N LEU A 805 -10.31 -15.04 -27.90
CA LEU A 805 -11.30 -16.06 -27.53
C LEU A 805 -11.79 -15.90 -26.10
N ASP A 806 -10.90 -15.63 -25.15
CA ASP A 806 -11.25 -15.42 -23.75
C ASP A 806 -12.16 -14.18 -23.58
N GLU A 807 -11.87 -13.10 -24.33
CA GLU A 807 -12.72 -11.92 -24.30
C GLU A 807 -14.04 -12.12 -25.06
N SER A 808 -14.03 -12.91 -26.14
CA SER A 808 -15.25 -13.25 -26.88
C SER A 808 -16.18 -14.13 -26.04
N GLU A 809 -15.64 -15.07 -25.28
CA GLU A 809 -16.38 -15.90 -24.33
C GLU A 809 -17.05 -15.03 -23.26
N ARG A 810 -16.30 -14.12 -22.62
CA ARG A 810 -16.88 -13.17 -21.66
C ARG A 810 -17.95 -12.28 -22.29
N SER A 811 -17.66 -11.73 -23.46
CA SER A 811 -18.61 -10.87 -24.19
C SER A 811 -19.92 -11.59 -24.49
N LEU A 812 -19.83 -12.85 -24.89
CA LEU A 812 -20.98 -13.69 -25.17
C LEU A 812 -21.71 -14.10 -23.90
N HIS A 813 -20.99 -14.43 -22.82
CA HIS A 813 -21.57 -14.73 -21.52
C HIS A 813 -22.48 -13.59 -21.02
N ASP A 814 -22.03 -12.34 -21.15
CA ASP A 814 -22.83 -11.19 -20.73
C ASP A 814 -24.12 -11.06 -21.55
N ALA A 815 -24.04 -11.29 -22.87
CA ALA A 815 -25.23 -11.32 -23.72
C ALA A 815 -26.18 -12.46 -23.32
N LEU A 816 -25.67 -13.68 -23.11
CA LEU A 816 -26.46 -14.83 -22.67
C LEU A 816 -27.12 -14.56 -21.31
N SER A 817 -26.42 -13.90 -20.40
CA SER A 817 -26.91 -13.54 -19.07
C SER A 817 -28.08 -12.58 -19.14
N VAL A 818 -27.94 -11.46 -19.85
CA VAL A 818 -29.02 -10.48 -20.00
C VAL A 818 -30.23 -11.11 -20.69
N LEU A 819 -30.01 -11.90 -21.74
CA LEU A 819 -31.08 -12.58 -22.46
C LEU A 819 -31.83 -13.57 -21.57
N SER A 820 -31.10 -14.44 -20.84
CA SER A 820 -31.73 -15.41 -19.94
C SER A 820 -32.57 -14.73 -18.86
N GLN A 821 -32.10 -13.62 -18.29
CA GLN A 821 -32.87 -12.86 -17.32
C GLN A 821 -34.07 -12.14 -17.95
N THR A 822 -33.93 -11.68 -19.20
CA THR A 822 -35.03 -11.04 -19.94
C THR A 822 -36.13 -12.04 -20.31
N THR A 823 -35.82 -13.34 -20.44
CA THR A 823 -36.88 -14.36 -20.60
C THR A 823 -37.76 -14.51 -19.36
N GLN A 824 -37.25 -14.18 -18.16
CA GLN A 824 -38.02 -14.16 -16.91
C GLN A 824 -38.69 -12.80 -16.65
N GLU A 825 -38.04 -11.71 -17.04
CA GLU A 825 -38.56 -10.33 -16.95
C GLU A 825 -38.60 -9.73 -18.37
N PRO A 826 -39.71 -9.89 -19.11
CA PRO A 826 -39.79 -9.60 -20.54
C PRO A 826 -39.84 -8.11 -20.88
N ARG A 827 -39.94 -7.24 -19.87
CA ARG A 827 -40.02 -5.79 -20.07
C ARG A 827 -38.71 -5.22 -20.61
N THR A 828 -38.81 -4.35 -21.61
CA THR A 828 -37.69 -3.67 -22.27
C THR A 828 -37.81 -2.15 -22.11
N VAL A 829 -36.66 -1.47 -22.19
CA VAL A 829 -36.55 -0.01 -22.13
C VAL A 829 -35.58 0.49 -23.20
N LEU A 830 -35.63 1.79 -23.50
CA LEU A 830 -34.77 2.38 -24.53
C LEU A 830 -33.39 2.76 -23.97
N GLY A 831 -32.35 2.32 -24.67
CA GLY A 831 -30.96 2.52 -24.27
C GLY A 831 -30.35 3.84 -24.74
N GLY A 832 -29.04 3.86 -24.93
CA GLY A 832 -28.33 5.00 -25.54
C GLY A 832 -28.43 6.32 -24.75
N GLY A 833 -28.59 6.25 -23.43
CA GLY A 833 -28.77 7.42 -22.57
C GLY A 833 -30.22 7.95 -22.49
N CYS A 834 -31.15 7.35 -23.25
CA CYS A 834 -32.56 7.74 -23.24
C CYS A 834 -33.20 7.54 -21.87
N SER A 835 -33.06 6.33 -21.30
CA SER A 835 -33.59 6.00 -19.97
C SER A 835 -33.04 6.92 -18.87
N GLU A 836 -31.75 7.26 -18.91
CA GLU A 836 -31.10 8.10 -17.91
C GLU A 836 -31.57 9.56 -17.97
N VAL A 837 -31.79 10.12 -19.17
CA VAL A 837 -32.33 11.47 -19.33
C VAL A 837 -33.83 11.51 -18.97
N LEU A 838 -34.58 10.47 -19.30
CA LEU A 838 -35.98 10.32 -18.90
C LEU A 838 -36.12 10.32 -17.37
N MET A 839 -35.29 9.53 -16.68
CA MET A 839 -35.20 9.52 -15.22
C MET A 839 -34.77 10.90 -14.67
N SER A 840 -33.75 11.53 -15.27
CA SER A 840 -33.29 12.86 -14.87
C SER A 840 -34.38 13.93 -14.96
N LYS A 841 -35.21 13.90 -16.01
CA LYS A 841 -36.36 14.81 -16.16
C LYS A 841 -37.36 14.62 -15.02
N ALA A 842 -37.75 13.38 -14.72
CA ALA A 842 -38.68 13.08 -13.64
C ALA A 842 -38.12 13.52 -12.27
N VAL A 843 -36.83 13.33 -12.04
CA VAL A 843 -36.15 13.78 -10.82
C VAL A 843 -36.12 15.31 -10.72
N ASP A 844 -35.81 16.03 -11.81
CA ASP A 844 -35.84 17.50 -11.86
C ASP A 844 -37.26 18.05 -11.56
N GLU A 845 -38.33 17.40 -12.04
CA GLU A 845 -39.71 17.79 -11.76
C GLU A 845 -40.10 17.61 -10.28
N VAL A 846 -39.56 16.58 -9.61
CA VAL A 846 -39.73 16.38 -8.17
C VAL A 846 -38.91 17.38 -7.37
N ALA A 847 -37.70 17.72 -7.83
CA ALA A 847 -36.87 18.75 -7.22
C ALA A 847 -37.60 20.10 -7.18
N ALA A 848 -38.22 20.50 -8.30
CA ALA A 848 -38.96 21.76 -8.39
C ALA A 848 -40.14 21.88 -7.40
N LYS A 849 -40.68 20.75 -6.91
CA LYS A 849 -41.79 20.71 -5.94
C LYS A 849 -41.31 20.54 -4.50
N THR A 850 -40.03 20.25 -4.28
CA THR A 850 -39.47 19.95 -2.97
C THR A 850 -38.81 21.21 -2.39
N ALA A 851 -39.18 21.61 -1.18
CA ALA A 851 -38.61 22.77 -0.52
C ALA A 851 -37.41 22.39 0.39
N GLY A 852 -36.45 23.30 0.52
CA GLY A 852 -35.34 23.18 1.48
C GLY A 852 -34.10 22.48 0.92
N LYS A 853 -33.19 22.06 1.82
CA LYS A 853 -31.87 21.52 1.43
C LYS A 853 -31.92 20.19 0.68
N GLN A 854 -33.00 19.43 0.84
CA GLN A 854 -33.23 18.17 0.10
C GLN A 854 -33.36 18.41 -1.40
N GLN A 855 -33.87 19.57 -1.83
CA GLN A 855 -33.96 19.95 -3.23
C GLN A 855 -32.61 19.86 -3.93
N ALA A 856 -31.55 20.43 -3.33
CA ALA A 856 -30.21 20.42 -3.90
C ALA A 856 -29.64 19.00 -4.09
N ALA A 857 -30.01 18.07 -3.20
CA ALA A 857 -29.66 16.66 -3.31
C ALA A 857 -30.43 15.94 -4.43
N ILE A 858 -31.72 16.25 -4.60
CA ILE A 858 -32.51 15.69 -5.71
C ILE A 858 -31.95 16.18 -7.06
N GLU A 859 -31.61 17.48 -7.19
CA GLU A 859 -30.97 18.03 -8.38
C GLU A 859 -29.59 17.42 -8.66
N ALA A 860 -28.82 17.11 -7.61
CA ALA A 860 -27.55 16.40 -7.72
C ALA A 860 -27.73 14.99 -8.29
N PHE A 861 -28.73 14.25 -7.84
CA PHE A 861 -29.05 12.92 -8.39
C PHE A 861 -29.37 12.99 -9.89
N SER A 862 -30.16 13.97 -10.30
CA SER A 862 -30.46 14.24 -11.72
C SER A 862 -29.21 14.59 -12.53
N ARG A 863 -28.28 15.39 -11.98
CA ARG A 863 -26.98 15.67 -12.64
C ARG A 863 -26.14 14.40 -12.79
N ALA A 864 -26.08 13.54 -11.78
CA ALA A 864 -25.35 12.27 -11.85
C ALA A 864 -25.94 11.33 -12.92
N LEU A 865 -27.27 11.23 -13.04
CA LEU A 865 -27.92 10.47 -14.11
C LEU A 865 -27.51 10.99 -15.51
N ARG A 866 -27.47 12.31 -15.70
CA ARG A 866 -27.02 12.93 -16.96
C ARG A 866 -25.54 12.70 -17.25
N GLN A 867 -24.73 12.36 -16.27
CA GLN A 867 -23.32 12.07 -16.51
C GLN A 867 -23.13 10.75 -17.28
N MET A 868 -24.09 9.82 -17.22
CA MET A 868 -24.05 8.58 -18.00
C MET A 868 -24.02 8.82 -19.53
N PRO A 869 -24.99 9.54 -20.13
CA PRO A 869 -24.91 9.90 -21.55
C PRO A 869 -23.73 10.83 -21.87
N THR A 870 -23.29 11.70 -20.93
CA THR A 870 -22.07 12.50 -21.13
C THR A 870 -20.86 11.62 -21.34
N ILE A 871 -20.68 10.59 -20.51
CA ILE A 871 -19.56 9.65 -20.61
C ILE A 871 -19.65 8.82 -21.89
N LEU A 872 -20.85 8.39 -22.30
CA LEU A 872 -21.04 7.73 -23.60
C LEU A 872 -20.52 8.61 -24.74
N ALA A 873 -20.92 9.90 -24.76
CA ALA A 873 -20.50 10.85 -25.79
C ALA A 873 -18.99 11.15 -25.74
N ASP A 874 -18.42 11.29 -24.54
CA ASP A 874 -16.98 11.51 -24.33
C ASP A 874 -16.15 10.35 -24.88
N ASN A 875 -16.54 9.10 -24.59
CA ASN A 875 -15.87 7.92 -25.12
C ASN A 875 -16.01 7.81 -26.65
N GLY A 876 -17.09 8.37 -27.22
CA GLY A 876 -17.26 8.51 -28.67
C GLY A 876 -16.40 9.61 -29.32
N GLY A 877 -15.76 10.47 -28.53
CA GLY A 877 -14.96 11.59 -29.01
C GLY A 877 -15.80 12.78 -29.52
N TYR A 878 -17.08 12.85 -29.17
CA TYR A 878 -17.99 13.94 -29.55
C TYR A 878 -17.99 15.06 -28.51
N ASP A 879 -18.58 16.21 -28.84
CA ASP A 879 -18.88 17.26 -27.86
C ASP A 879 -20.04 16.81 -26.95
N SER A 880 -19.68 16.19 -25.84
CA SER A 880 -20.64 15.65 -24.88
C SER A 880 -21.51 16.72 -24.25
N ALA A 881 -20.99 17.93 -24.03
CA ALA A 881 -21.74 19.03 -23.43
C ALA A 881 -22.88 19.49 -24.36
N ASP A 882 -22.60 19.68 -25.65
CA ASP A 882 -23.60 20.06 -26.65
C ASP A 882 -24.62 18.93 -26.91
N LEU A 883 -24.16 17.69 -27.08
CA LEU A 883 -25.05 16.55 -27.35
C LEU A 883 -26.01 16.25 -26.20
N VAL A 884 -25.53 16.23 -24.96
CA VAL A 884 -26.39 15.96 -23.80
C VAL A 884 -27.34 17.14 -23.55
N ALA A 885 -26.94 18.38 -23.83
CA ALA A 885 -27.83 19.53 -23.77
C ALA A 885 -28.97 19.43 -24.79
N LYS A 886 -28.67 19.07 -26.05
CA LYS A 886 -29.67 18.81 -27.10
C LYS A 886 -30.59 17.64 -26.76
N LEU A 887 -30.03 16.55 -26.26
CA LEU A 887 -30.80 15.38 -25.83
C LEU A 887 -31.77 15.75 -24.71
N ARG A 888 -31.29 16.50 -23.71
CA ARG A 888 -32.13 17.02 -22.64
C ARG A 888 -33.27 17.87 -23.22
N ALA A 889 -32.97 18.85 -24.07
CA ALA A 889 -34.00 19.71 -24.67
C ALA A 889 -35.10 18.87 -25.37
N SER A 890 -34.71 17.88 -26.17
CA SER A 890 -35.64 16.96 -26.84
C SER A 890 -36.59 16.24 -25.88
N HIS A 891 -36.10 15.76 -24.73
CA HIS A 891 -36.92 15.12 -23.71
C HIS A 891 -37.89 16.10 -23.02
N TYR A 892 -37.47 17.35 -22.82
CA TYR A 892 -38.36 18.40 -22.28
C TYR A 892 -39.45 18.80 -23.28
N ASP A 893 -39.16 18.74 -24.58
CA ASP A 893 -40.13 18.96 -25.67
C ASP A 893 -41.13 17.79 -25.85
N GLY A 894 -40.98 16.71 -25.09
CA GLY A 894 -41.90 15.57 -25.07
C GLY A 894 -41.41 14.34 -25.84
N ASN A 895 -40.25 14.40 -26.49
CA ASN A 895 -39.68 13.27 -27.23
C ASN A 895 -38.91 12.32 -26.30
N SER A 896 -39.64 11.53 -25.51
CA SER A 896 -39.08 10.60 -24.51
C SER A 896 -38.43 9.35 -25.09
N THR A 897 -38.40 9.20 -26.43
CA THR A 897 -37.77 8.08 -27.15
C THR A 897 -36.36 8.41 -27.64
N HIS A 898 -35.95 9.68 -27.55
CA HIS A 898 -34.68 10.13 -28.12
C HIS A 898 -33.50 9.74 -27.22
N GLY A 899 -32.38 9.36 -27.82
CA GLY A 899 -31.12 9.04 -27.16
C GLY A 899 -29.92 9.49 -28.00
N LEU A 900 -28.73 8.99 -27.68
CA LEU A 900 -27.50 9.29 -28.42
C LEU A 900 -27.26 8.26 -29.53
N ASP A 901 -27.34 8.72 -30.79
CA ASP A 901 -26.86 8.00 -31.97
C ASP A 901 -25.33 8.16 -32.04
N MET A 902 -24.63 7.14 -31.55
CA MET A 902 -23.16 7.14 -31.45
C MET A 902 -22.45 6.86 -32.79
N GLU A 903 -23.17 6.44 -33.83
CA GLU A 903 -22.61 6.25 -35.17
C GLU A 903 -22.50 7.58 -35.92
N HIS A 904 -23.53 8.43 -35.80
CA HIS A 904 -23.57 9.73 -36.47
C HIS A 904 -23.25 10.92 -35.55
N GLY A 905 -23.12 10.69 -34.24
CA GLY A 905 -22.83 11.75 -33.26
C GLY A 905 -23.95 12.77 -33.13
N ARG A 906 -25.20 12.30 -33.02
CA ARG A 906 -26.40 13.16 -32.95
C ARG A 906 -27.45 12.60 -31.99
N VAL A 907 -28.49 13.38 -31.72
CA VAL A 907 -29.69 12.90 -31.02
C VAL A 907 -30.62 12.24 -32.03
N GLY A 908 -31.13 11.05 -31.72
CA GLY A 908 -32.03 10.28 -32.59
C GLY A 908 -32.98 9.38 -31.81
N ASP A 909 -34.00 8.83 -32.48
CA ASP A 909 -34.99 7.95 -31.84
C ASP A 909 -34.41 6.54 -31.62
N MET A 910 -34.33 6.11 -30.35
CA MET A 910 -33.75 4.81 -29.98
C MET A 910 -34.64 3.63 -30.37
N ARG A 911 -35.96 3.84 -30.52
CA ARG A 911 -36.89 2.80 -30.97
C ARG A 911 -36.70 2.52 -32.45
N GLU A 912 -36.57 3.56 -33.27
CA GLU A 912 -36.31 3.41 -34.71
C GLU A 912 -34.92 2.80 -34.98
N LEU A 913 -33.93 3.17 -34.17
CA LEU A 913 -32.57 2.63 -34.25
C LEU A 913 -32.44 1.21 -33.64
N GLY A 914 -33.47 0.70 -32.97
CA GLY A 914 -33.46 -0.61 -32.34
C GLY A 914 -32.49 -0.74 -31.16
N ILE A 915 -32.24 0.36 -30.43
CA ILE A 915 -31.36 0.39 -29.26
C ILE A 915 -32.21 0.17 -28.01
N THR A 916 -32.39 -1.10 -27.65
CA THR A 916 -33.19 -1.54 -26.50
C THR A 916 -32.31 -2.23 -25.47
N GLU A 917 -32.62 -2.04 -24.19
CA GLU A 917 -31.98 -2.71 -23.06
C GLU A 917 -33.03 -3.37 -22.17
N SER A 918 -32.62 -4.34 -21.35
CA SER A 918 -33.52 -5.00 -20.40
C SER A 918 -33.99 -4.02 -19.31
N PHE A 919 -35.28 -4.05 -18.95
CA PHE A 919 -35.79 -3.28 -17.82
C PHE A 919 -35.11 -3.70 -16.50
N LYS A 920 -34.91 -5.00 -16.29
CA LYS A 920 -34.23 -5.53 -15.09
C LYS A 920 -32.83 -4.95 -14.95
N LEU A 921 -32.10 -4.83 -16.07
CA LEU A 921 -30.76 -4.24 -16.11
C LEU A 921 -30.74 -2.79 -15.60
N LYS A 922 -31.54 -1.89 -16.21
CA LYS A 922 -31.58 -0.47 -15.81
C LYS A 922 -32.12 -0.28 -14.40
N ARG A 923 -33.12 -1.05 -14.01
CA ARG A 923 -33.65 -1.05 -12.64
C ARG A 923 -32.54 -1.38 -11.64
N GLN A 924 -31.79 -2.45 -11.88
CA GLN A 924 -30.75 -2.87 -10.95
C GLN A 924 -29.60 -1.85 -10.88
N VAL A 925 -29.17 -1.31 -12.02
CA VAL A 925 -28.15 -0.24 -12.07
C VAL A 925 -28.57 0.96 -11.23
N LEU A 926 -29.80 1.44 -11.36
CA LEU A 926 -30.32 2.58 -10.60
C LEU A 926 -30.34 2.28 -9.09
N LEU A 927 -30.94 1.15 -8.70
CA LEU A 927 -31.15 0.80 -7.30
C LEU A 927 -29.83 0.48 -6.58
N SER A 928 -28.98 -0.36 -7.19
CA SER A 928 -27.69 -0.73 -6.61
C SER A 928 -26.72 0.45 -6.54
N ALA A 929 -26.71 1.35 -7.54
CA ALA A 929 -25.88 2.56 -7.46
C ALA A 929 -26.36 3.51 -6.35
N SER A 930 -27.68 3.69 -6.22
CA SER A 930 -28.28 4.49 -5.15
C SER A 930 -27.98 3.91 -3.77
N GLU A 931 -28.09 2.59 -3.60
CA GLU A 931 -27.78 1.89 -2.36
C GLU A 931 -26.30 2.02 -2.00
N ALA A 932 -25.39 1.80 -2.96
CA ALA A 932 -23.95 1.96 -2.76
C ALA A 932 -23.59 3.39 -2.32
N ALA A 933 -24.17 4.39 -2.99
CA ALA A 933 -23.96 5.80 -2.64
C ALA A 933 -24.47 6.10 -1.21
N GLU A 934 -25.65 5.59 -0.85
CA GLU A 934 -26.21 5.75 0.50
C GLU A 934 -25.33 5.06 1.57
N MET A 935 -24.89 3.83 1.33
CA MET A 935 -24.02 3.09 2.24
C MET A 935 -22.73 3.86 2.52
N ILE A 936 -22.10 4.41 1.46
CA ILE A 936 -20.85 5.15 1.59
C ILE A 936 -21.06 6.52 2.25
N LEU A 937 -22.16 7.22 1.94
CA LEU A 937 -22.48 8.51 2.55
C LEU A 937 -22.75 8.44 4.05
N ARG A 938 -23.20 7.28 4.54
CA ARG A 938 -23.41 7.02 5.97
C ARG A 938 -22.11 6.79 6.75
N VAL A 939 -20.99 6.54 6.06
CA VAL A 939 -19.70 6.31 6.71
C VAL A 939 -19.11 7.64 7.18
N ASP A 940 -19.06 7.82 8.50
CA ASP A 940 -18.36 8.92 9.14
C ASP A 940 -17.09 8.48 9.88
N ASP A 941 -16.85 7.18 10.03
CA ASP A 941 -15.63 6.64 10.63
C ASP A 941 -15.17 5.37 9.90
N ILE A 942 -13.87 5.24 9.64
CA ILE A 942 -13.27 4.03 9.05
C ILE A 942 -12.23 3.49 10.03
N ILE A 943 -12.61 2.42 10.71
CA ILE A 943 -11.74 1.69 11.63
C ILE A 943 -11.20 0.46 10.92
N ARG A 944 -9.90 0.43 10.63
CA ARG A 944 -9.22 -0.79 10.18
C ARG A 944 -8.62 -1.47 11.37
N CYS A 945 -8.98 -2.73 11.59
CA CYS A 945 -8.34 -3.56 12.59
C CYS A 945 -6.86 -3.76 12.27
N ALA A 946 -6.06 -4.04 13.31
CA ALA A 946 -4.69 -4.49 13.12
C ALA A 946 -4.69 -5.72 12.20
N PRO A 947 -3.90 -5.72 11.09
CA PRO A 947 -3.79 -6.90 10.23
C PRO A 947 -3.24 -8.08 11.05
N ARG A 948 -3.85 -9.25 10.86
CA ARG A 948 -3.49 -10.49 11.55
C ARG A 948 -2.12 -11.01 11.17
#